data_AF-Q55E47-F1
#
_entry.id   AF-Q55E47-F1
#
_cell.length_a   1.000
_cell.length_b   1.000
_cell.length_c   1.000
_cell.angle_alpha   90.00
_cell.angle_beta   90.00
_cell.angle_gamma   90.00
#
_symmetry.space_group_name_H-M   'P 1'
#
loop_
_entity.id
_entity.type
_entity.pdbx_description
1 polymer ?
#
loop_
_entity_poly.entity_id
_entity_poly.type
_entity_poly.pdbx_seq_one_letter_code
_entity_poly.pdbx_strand_id
1 'polypeptide(L)'
;MIAKTQIKCTTIYAPAKSNERHEWYKENLTEEILHSDIITGDFNVDCSVDNNLNKYIKTIFDEFEFTEIKNGITFPRNKSTIDRVFVSKKILHLNPIVTTKEIKLKSDHNMVIIELKIPEYEQQKKGERLWRQNLETLKMNSTSLKINKTIKYYNKKFEENTSKWYKLNICEQWLKLKDEIKKLSINIEIRESNKTKNKLKELAEKLETAKDSRAIFLKEEINNILKEQVRIKQANQTNTHINNKETPSKYLTRRLKVQRKTNEIPQILDPSNNCLVTKNEDILEVARRYYENLYQKRECNEDTHHELLKTFNKRIDQKILDEINQPIEEYEIRLGIEKIQEGKAPGKDGLLPTFYKNHINEILPIISKLYNHFWNTTIPKDFKQGILITIYKNKGDPNNLDNYRPITLLNVDYKIYSKIINNRILKFLNKIISPFQTGFVPRRLLHDNIITLNSTIEIIKREINTKEDMEPIITFYDFEKAFDSISHNAILRTLAHLKLPLKMVLTIMNLLNESETSVYINNSLSKSFTSKRGTKQGDPISPTIFALVVECMATTIINDRCINGVTKETIKILQFADDTATIAYNFMDHFLMNEWIKKFCQATSAKINQTKCSCITFKWNTRTLYTVIKSNERYLGFDFNNKGIKSKINTISDNIRAKLVTWNSTSSTYMGRLIMAKTYALSQLTFHTYINTTPQHNSIENNIVKFVFNTKSKNSLSLQRRQNNYINGGLNLWNLKTRELAQKAWLFERYLHQRVSNTPSSYIKLWEEELKNNNNNKTTTKQNQLQLHWQCKQAWTQLKTPQNKQTHYEHLPKLKKIYEDMMTTQSPEHNKFIPTPGQKEIMTKINSKHLPFKEIKKIINMKGRDLLWRYTLKALPKIYNMPCQQCGEDETSEHIFFNCKAHIKNTQEIFNYTLTKSGHTTHTWNVKILNHLQIALVANLIAIIFDKIWHKRNKLIHDEKEIIIHRQQVIRELIKTQRAAWDRTQAVINKTLRIKSKQRPEEQNKLDSLISLKLLQFSRQWNSPLHAIELPKHLKKYNNSLSTFYK
;
A
#
# COMPACT_ATOMS: atom_id res chain seq x y z
N MET A 1 37.54 9.73 -6.93
CA MET A 1 37.60 8.30 -6.59
C MET A 1 36.87 8.01 -5.27
N ILE A 2 35.53 8.08 -5.19
CA ILE A 2 34.82 7.08 -4.36
C ILE A 2 34.68 5.86 -5.26
N ALA A 3 35.82 5.34 -5.72
CA ALA A 3 35.85 3.99 -6.25
C ALA A 3 35.46 3.15 -5.06
N LYS A 4 34.24 2.60 -5.09
CA LYS A 4 33.68 1.66 -4.12
C LYS A 4 34.80 1.06 -3.27
N THR A 5 35.03 1.59 -2.06
CA THR A 5 35.74 0.81 -1.05
C THR A 5 34.75 -0.28 -0.66
N GLN A 6 34.69 -1.30 -1.51
CA GLN A 6 33.89 -2.49 -1.29
C GLN A 6 34.66 -3.27 -0.23
N ILE A 7 34.24 -3.10 1.01
CA ILE A 7 34.75 -3.92 2.11
C ILE A 7 34.06 -5.28 2.00
N LYS A 8 34.78 -6.29 1.51
CA LYS A 8 34.33 -7.69 1.51
C LYS A 8 34.42 -8.21 2.93
N CYS A 9 33.28 -8.43 3.56
CA CYS A 9 33.19 -9.07 4.87
C CYS A 9 32.68 -10.50 4.70
N THR A 10 33.47 -11.47 5.16
CA THR A 10 33.10 -12.89 5.18
C THR A 10 32.81 -13.33 6.61
N THR A 11 31.68 -14.02 6.79
CA THR A 11 31.29 -14.57 8.10
C THR A 11 31.50 -16.08 8.13
N ILE A 12 32.32 -16.57 9.05
CA ILE A 12 32.58 -17.97 9.33
C ILE A 12 31.55 -18.46 10.34
N TYR A 13 30.98 -19.65 10.10
CA TYR A 13 30.14 -20.37 11.04
C TYR A 13 30.64 -21.81 11.11
N ALA A 14 31.66 -22.03 11.93
CA ALA A 14 32.34 -23.32 12.00
C ALA A 14 31.46 -24.36 12.72
N PRO A 15 31.66 -25.67 12.46
CA PRO A 15 30.91 -26.74 13.12
C PRO A 15 31.04 -26.72 14.65
N ALA A 16 29.93 -26.98 15.34
CA ALA A 16 29.92 -27.04 16.80
C ALA A 16 30.66 -28.27 17.36
N LYS A 17 30.69 -29.39 16.63
CA LYS A 17 31.37 -30.62 17.06
C LYS A 17 32.88 -30.52 16.85
N SER A 18 33.67 -30.80 17.89
CA SER A 18 35.14 -30.61 17.87
C SER A 18 35.87 -31.44 16.81
N ASN A 19 35.41 -32.67 16.54
CA ASN A 19 36.02 -33.60 15.59
C ASN A 19 35.85 -33.19 14.11
N GLU A 20 34.81 -32.43 13.77
CA GLU A 20 34.53 -31.97 12.39
C GLU A 20 35.29 -30.68 12.04
N ARG A 21 35.77 -29.91 13.03
CA ARG A 21 36.30 -28.55 12.81
C ARG A 21 37.57 -28.50 11.97
N HIS A 22 38.53 -29.38 12.25
CA HIS A 22 39.85 -29.30 11.60
C HIS A 22 39.78 -29.59 10.11
N GLU A 23 39.01 -30.61 9.72
CA GLU A 23 38.72 -30.96 8.32
C GLU A 23 37.90 -29.86 7.66
N TRP A 24 36.86 -29.34 8.34
CA TRP A 24 36.05 -28.23 7.84
C TRP A 24 36.89 -26.99 7.52
N TYR A 25 37.82 -26.59 8.40
CA TYR A 25 38.70 -25.44 8.15
C TYR A 25 39.63 -25.67 6.96
N LYS A 26 40.18 -26.88 6.79
CA LYS A 26 41.01 -27.24 5.63
C LYS A 26 40.23 -27.17 4.31
N GLU A 27 38.98 -27.62 4.30
CA GLU A 27 38.15 -27.63 3.09
C GLU A 27 37.53 -26.27 2.76
N ASN A 28 37.18 -25.47 3.76
CA ASN A 28 36.35 -24.27 3.57
C ASN A 28 37.12 -22.94 3.62
N LEU A 29 38.33 -22.87 4.18
CA LEU A 29 39.17 -21.67 4.08
C LEU A 29 39.82 -21.60 2.69
N THR A 30 39.02 -21.26 1.69
CA THR A 30 39.50 -21.06 0.32
C THR A 30 40.22 -19.72 0.17
N GLU A 31 41.08 -19.60 -0.86
CA GLU A 31 41.74 -18.32 -1.21
C GLU A 31 40.73 -17.18 -1.40
N GLU A 32 39.53 -17.48 -1.92
CA GLU A 32 38.47 -16.49 -2.12
C GLU A 32 37.99 -15.87 -0.80
N ILE A 33 37.94 -16.66 0.28
CA ILE A 33 37.63 -16.18 1.63
C ILE A 33 38.81 -15.36 2.16
N LEU A 34 40.04 -15.85 1.99
CA LEU A 34 41.26 -15.20 2.45
C LEU A 34 41.58 -13.90 1.69
N HIS A 35 40.91 -13.63 0.57
CA HIS A 35 40.94 -12.32 -0.11
C HIS A 35 39.91 -11.31 0.42
N SER A 36 39.19 -11.62 1.50
CA SER A 36 38.25 -10.69 2.15
C SER A 36 38.98 -9.58 2.92
N ASP A 37 38.33 -8.44 3.14
CA ASP A 37 38.90 -7.36 3.96
C ASP A 37 38.66 -7.62 5.46
N ILE A 38 37.53 -8.24 5.80
CA ILE A 38 37.18 -8.63 7.17
C ILE A 38 36.70 -10.07 7.16
N ILE A 39 37.26 -10.89 8.04
CA ILE A 39 36.78 -12.24 8.32
C ILE A 39 36.35 -12.29 9.78
N THR A 40 35.09 -12.61 10.03
CA THR A 40 34.53 -12.65 11.39
C THR A 40 33.54 -13.80 11.53
N GLY A 41 32.96 -14.02 12.70
CA GLY A 41 31.88 -15.00 12.92
C GLY A 41 32.22 -15.96 14.04
N ASP A 42 31.45 -17.04 14.14
CA ASP A 42 31.63 -18.07 15.16
C ASP A 42 32.65 -19.10 14.66
N PHE A 43 33.86 -19.03 15.21
CA PHE A 43 34.94 -19.96 14.89
C PHE A 43 34.82 -21.26 15.70
N ASN A 44 33.96 -21.30 16.72
CA ASN A 44 33.84 -22.41 17.67
C ASN A 44 35.17 -22.82 18.34
N VAL A 45 36.23 -22.04 18.19
CA VAL A 45 37.57 -22.25 18.76
C VAL A 45 37.88 -21.07 19.65
N ASP A 46 38.11 -21.32 20.93
CA ASP A 46 38.41 -20.27 21.89
C ASP A 46 39.80 -19.68 21.64
N CYS A 47 39.90 -18.35 21.50
CA CYS A 47 41.15 -17.68 21.18
C CYS A 47 42.20 -17.79 22.30
N SER A 48 41.78 -18.02 23.56
CA SER A 48 42.64 -18.21 24.73
C SER A 48 43.27 -19.60 24.84
N VAL A 49 42.73 -20.61 24.15
CA VAL A 49 43.23 -21.99 24.26
C VAL A 49 44.35 -22.21 23.25
N ASP A 50 45.53 -22.59 23.75
CA ASP A 50 46.63 -23.00 22.88
C ASP A 50 46.42 -24.45 22.41
N ASN A 51 45.87 -24.62 21.20
CA ASN A 51 45.68 -25.92 20.57
C ASN A 51 46.10 -25.88 19.08
N ASN A 52 46.33 -27.06 18.50
CA ASN A 52 46.83 -27.19 17.12
C ASN A 52 45.93 -26.48 16.08
N LEU A 53 44.61 -26.49 16.27
CA LEU A 53 43.69 -25.83 15.34
C LEU A 53 43.77 -24.30 15.44
N ASN A 54 43.92 -23.75 16.65
CA ASN A 54 44.09 -22.31 16.85
C ASN A 54 45.43 -21.83 16.25
N LYS A 55 46.49 -22.63 16.39
CA LYS A 55 47.79 -22.37 15.72
C LYS A 55 47.63 -22.39 14.20
N TYR A 56 46.99 -23.43 13.65
CA TYR A 56 46.70 -23.54 12.21
C TYR A 56 45.94 -22.33 11.67
N ILE A 57 44.86 -21.91 12.34
CA ILE A 57 44.10 -20.71 11.97
C ILE A 57 45.01 -19.47 12.01
N LYS A 58 45.74 -19.23 13.10
CA LYS A 58 46.61 -18.04 13.17
C LYS A 58 47.66 -18.02 12.07
N THR A 59 48.34 -19.15 11.81
CA THR A 59 49.35 -19.26 10.75
C THR A 59 48.79 -18.92 9.37
N ILE A 60 47.62 -19.46 9.01
CA ILE A 60 46.98 -19.15 7.71
C ILE A 60 46.63 -17.67 7.62
N PHE A 61 46.04 -17.10 8.67
CA PHE A 61 45.62 -15.71 8.63
C PHE A 61 46.81 -14.75 8.62
N ASP A 62 47.90 -15.09 9.32
CA ASP A 62 49.16 -14.35 9.30
C ASP A 62 49.81 -14.39 7.89
N GLU A 63 49.80 -15.54 7.22
CA GLU A 63 50.29 -15.71 5.84
C GLU A 63 49.56 -14.80 4.83
N PHE A 64 48.25 -14.58 5.03
CA PHE A 64 47.43 -13.70 4.21
C PHE A 64 47.35 -12.24 4.74
N GLU A 65 48.30 -11.84 5.59
CA GLU A 65 48.38 -10.48 6.17
C GLU A 65 47.12 -10.02 6.91
N PHE A 66 46.43 -10.93 7.61
CA PHE A 66 45.36 -10.55 8.54
C PHE A 66 45.91 -10.25 9.93
N THR A 67 45.32 -9.26 10.58
CA THR A 67 45.51 -8.99 12.00
C THR A 67 44.24 -9.37 12.76
N GLU A 68 44.37 -10.22 13.77
CA GLU A 68 43.27 -10.52 14.69
C GLU A 68 43.05 -9.33 15.63
N ILE A 69 41.85 -8.73 15.59
CA ILE A 69 41.46 -7.69 16.53
C ILE A 69 40.73 -8.35 17.68
N LYS A 70 41.44 -8.46 18.81
CA LYS A 70 40.89 -9.08 20.02
C LYS A 70 39.67 -8.33 20.52
N ASN A 71 38.67 -9.10 20.91
CA ASN A 71 37.44 -8.66 21.53
C ASN A 71 37.26 -9.32 22.90
N GLY A 72 36.35 -8.79 23.72
CA GLY A 72 36.02 -9.40 25.02
C GLY A 72 35.21 -10.69 24.85
N ILE A 73 35.01 -11.42 25.95
CA ILE A 73 34.25 -12.68 26.05
C ILE A 73 33.00 -12.65 25.18
N THR A 74 32.91 -13.54 24.19
CA THR A 74 31.77 -13.62 23.28
C THR A 74 30.78 -14.70 23.67
N PHE A 75 31.20 -15.70 24.45
CA PHE A 75 30.32 -16.72 24.99
C PHE A 75 30.40 -16.74 26.53
N PRO A 76 29.56 -15.95 27.23
CA PRO A 76 29.62 -15.76 28.68
C PRO A 76 29.53 -17.05 29.49
N ARG A 77 28.78 -18.05 29.00
CA ARG A 77 28.57 -19.32 29.72
C ARG A 77 29.88 -20.03 30.05
N ASN A 78 30.81 -20.09 29.10
CA ASN A 78 32.12 -20.72 29.29
C ASN A 78 33.24 -19.69 29.47
N LYS A 79 32.91 -18.39 29.56
CA LYS A 79 33.86 -17.27 29.54
C LYS A 79 34.86 -17.35 28.36
N SER A 80 34.43 -17.91 27.23
CA SER A 80 35.26 -18.12 26.04
C SER A 80 35.02 -17.05 24.98
N THR A 81 36.00 -16.81 24.13
CA THR A 81 35.93 -15.93 22.96
C THR A 81 36.05 -16.79 21.71
N ILE A 82 34.89 -17.22 21.20
CA ILE A 82 34.78 -18.05 19.99
C ILE A 82 34.37 -17.24 18.77
N ASP A 83 33.81 -16.04 18.96
CA ASP A 83 33.47 -15.14 17.88
C ASP A 83 34.64 -14.20 17.61
N ARG A 84 35.40 -14.48 16.55
CA ARG A 84 36.68 -13.80 16.28
C ARG A 84 36.54 -12.77 15.17
N VAL A 85 37.49 -11.83 15.10
CA VAL A 85 37.54 -10.80 14.05
C VAL A 85 38.96 -10.69 13.54
N PHE A 86 39.15 -10.95 12.25
CA PHE A 86 40.38 -10.78 11.51
C PHE A 86 40.17 -9.68 10.47
N VAL A 87 41.15 -8.79 10.37
CA VAL A 87 41.10 -7.65 9.46
C VAL A 87 42.34 -7.66 8.60
N SER A 88 42.16 -7.57 7.28
CA SER A 88 43.27 -7.49 6.34
C SER A 88 44.04 -6.19 6.53
N LYS A 89 45.36 -6.25 6.37
CA LYS A 89 46.25 -5.08 6.31
C LYS A 89 45.76 -3.98 5.36
N LYS A 90 45.05 -4.35 4.28
CA LYS A 90 44.44 -3.43 3.31
C LYS A 90 43.57 -2.36 3.94
N ILE A 91 42.85 -2.66 5.02
CA ILE A 91 41.91 -1.74 5.67
C ILE A 91 42.30 -1.36 7.11
N LEU A 92 43.49 -1.76 7.58
CA LEU A 92 43.96 -1.43 8.93
C LEU A 92 44.02 0.08 9.18
N HIS A 93 44.31 0.85 8.14
CA HIS A 93 44.33 2.33 8.16
C HIS A 93 42.97 2.96 8.52
N LEU A 94 41.85 2.23 8.46
CA LEU A 94 40.53 2.69 8.90
C LEU A 94 40.32 2.61 10.42
N ASN A 95 41.37 2.25 11.18
CA ASN A 95 41.34 2.08 12.63
C ASN A 95 40.15 1.24 13.12
N PRO A 96 40.06 -0.04 12.68
CA PRO A 96 38.98 -0.93 13.10
C PRO A 96 38.98 -1.13 14.62
N ILE A 97 37.85 -0.82 15.27
CA ILE A 97 37.64 -1.02 16.71
C ILE A 97 36.64 -2.15 16.87
N VAL A 98 37.02 -3.20 17.61
CA VAL A 98 36.09 -4.27 17.97
C VAL A 98 35.69 -4.15 19.43
N THR A 99 34.38 -4.06 19.69
CA THR A 99 33.83 -4.04 21.04
C THR A 99 32.87 -5.18 21.26
N THR A 100 32.86 -5.74 22.46
CA THR A 100 31.91 -6.79 22.84
C THR A 100 30.85 -6.18 23.74
N LYS A 101 29.59 -6.24 23.33
CA LYS A 101 28.44 -5.76 24.10
C LYS A 101 27.58 -6.92 24.53
N GLU A 102 27.39 -7.05 25.84
CA GLU A 102 26.52 -8.06 26.40
C GLU A 102 25.07 -7.86 25.91
N ILE A 103 24.49 -8.90 25.31
CA ILE A 103 23.05 -8.94 24.98
C ILE A 103 22.41 -10.03 25.81
N LYS A 104 22.20 -9.76 27.11
CA LYS A 104 21.60 -10.66 28.13
C LYS A 104 20.24 -11.31 27.75
N LEU A 105 19.66 -11.02 26.58
CA LEU A 105 18.24 -11.21 26.24
C LEU A 105 17.91 -11.90 24.91
N LYS A 106 18.86 -12.01 23.97
CA LYS A 106 18.55 -12.49 22.60
C LYS A 106 19.47 -13.61 22.11
N SER A 107 20.65 -13.71 22.69
CA SER A 107 21.65 -14.69 22.32
C SER A 107 22.39 -15.11 23.59
N ASP A 108 22.82 -16.35 23.57
CA ASP A 108 23.86 -16.92 24.43
C ASP A 108 25.26 -16.39 24.10
N HIS A 109 25.40 -15.62 23.01
CA HIS A 109 26.59 -14.88 22.66
C HIS A 109 26.44 -13.38 22.99
N ASN A 110 27.54 -12.75 23.37
CA ASN A 110 27.67 -11.31 23.38
C ASN A 110 27.84 -10.80 21.96
N MET A 111 27.27 -9.62 21.67
CA MET A 111 27.38 -9.04 20.35
C MET A 111 28.76 -8.44 20.16
N VAL A 112 29.43 -8.92 19.12
CA VAL A 112 30.66 -8.32 18.61
C VAL A 112 30.27 -7.17 17.67
N ILE A 113 30.78 -5.97 17.94
CA ILE A 113 30.58 -4.78 17.12
C ILE A 113 31.93 -4.39 16.53
N ILE A 114 32.00 -4.33 15.20
CA ILE A 114 33.17 -3.81 14.47
C ILE A 114 32.81 -2.40 14.01
N GLU A 115 33.54 -1.40 14.50
CA GLU A 115 33.41 0.00 14.11
C GLU A 115 34.60 0.40 13.24
N LEU A 116 34.31 0.88 12.04
CA LEU A 116 35.31 1.40 11.10
C LEU A 116 35.14 2.92 11.05
N LYS A 117 36.22 3.67 11.28
CA LYS A 117 36.21 5.11 11.07
C LYS A 117 36.50 5.40 9.61
N ILE A 118 35.46 5.80 8.88
CA ILE A 118 35.58 6.29 7.51
C ILE A 118 35.51 7.82 7.59
N PRO A 119 36.66 8.55 7.54
CA PRO A 119 36.70 10.00 7.72
C PRO A 119 35.72 10.75 6.81
N GLU A 120 35.51 10.25 5.58
CA GLU A 120 34.62 10.83 4.58
C GLU A 120 33.13 10.69 4.94
N TYR A 121 32.75 9.67 5.73
CA TYR A 121 31.36 9.42 6.12
C TYR A 121 30.94 10.23 7.36
N GLU A 122 31.86 10.50 8.29
CA GLU A 122 31.54 11.30 9.49
C GLU A 122 31.12 12.73 9.14
N GLN A 123 31.69 13.30 8.07
CA GLN A 123 31.33 14.63 7.58
C GLN A 123 29.89 14.71 7.05
N GLN A 124 29.23 13.59 6.68
CA GLN A 124 27.90 13.60 6.07
C GLN A 124 26.71 13.66 7.05
N LYS A 125 26.92 13.52 8.37
CA LYS A 125 25.83 13.24 9.33
C LYS A 125 25.03 14.45 9.87
N LYS A 126 25.36 15.70 9.55
CA LYS A 126 24.64 16.88 10.08
C LYS A 126 23.44 17.29 9.20
N GLY A 127 22.38 16.49 9.20
CA GLY A 127 21.10 16.88 8.57
C GLY A 127 20.01 17.23 9.59
N GLU A 128 19.34 18.37 9.42
CA GLU A 128 18.13 18.71 10.18
C GLU A 128 16.96 17.80 9.78
N ARG A 129 16.59 16.88 10.66
CA ARG A 129 15.40 16.05 10.44
C ARG A 129 14.14 16.88 10.63
N LEU A 130 13.29 16.91 9.60
CA LEU A 130 11.96 17.49 9.69
C LEU A 130 11.14 16.82 10.80
N TRP A 131 10.69 17.61 11.78
CA TRP A 131 9.78 17.11 12.80
C TRP A 131 8.48 16.62 12.17
N ARG A 132 7.95 15.52 12.72
CA ARG A 132 6.66 14.95 12.32
C ARG A 132 5.96 14.46 13.58
N GLN A 133 4.67 14.76 13.68
CA GLN A 133 3.86 14.33 14.81
C GLN A 133 3.81 12.79 14.91
N ASN A 134 4.00 12.27 16.12
CA ASN A 134 4.00 10.84 16.38
C ASN A 134 2.57 10.28 16.39
N LEU A 135 2.32 9.32 15.49
CA LEU A 135 0.98 8.76 15.28
C LEU A 135 0.44 8.02 16.52
N GLU A 136 1.29 7.39 17.32
CA GLU A 136 0.86 6.66 18.52
C GLU A 136 0.50 7.62 19.66
N THR A 137 1.28 8.68 19.86
CA THR A 137 0.94 9.71 20.86
C THR A 137 -0.39 10.41 20.56
N LEU A 138 -0.67 10.66 19.28
CA LEU A 138 -1.90 11.30 18.83
C LEU A 138 -3.16 10.43 19.09
N LYS A 139 -3.00 9.10 19.21
CA LYS A 139 -4.09 8.18 19.56
C LYS A 139 -4.40 8.14 21.04
N MET A 140 -3.49 8.58 21.90
CA MET A 140 -3.73 8.58 23.33
C MET A 140 -4.87 9.55 23.64
N ASN A 141 -5.89 9.06 24.36
CA ASN A 141 -7.01 9.90 24.77
C ASN A 141 -6.55 11.10 25.60
N SER A 142 -5.54 10.93 26.45
CA SER A 142 -4.93 12.01 27.24
C SER A 142 -4.34 13.11 26.36
N THR A 143 -3.60 12.73 25.31
CA THR A 143 -3.08 13.66 24.29
C THR A 143 -4.21 14.36 23.55
N SER A 144 -5.20 13.59 23.10
CA SER A 144 -6.34 14.15 22.37
C SER A 144 -7.12 15.19 23.20
N LEU A 145 -7.33 14.91 24.48
CA LEU A 145 -7.99 15.83 25.42
C LEU A 145 -7.15 17.10 25.64
N LYS A 146 -5.83 16.99 25.80
CA LYS A 146 -4.94 18.15 25.93
C LYS A 146 -4.99 19.03 24.69
N ILE A 147 -4.89 18.43 23.50
CA ILE A 147 -4.99 19.16 22.23
C ILE A 147 -6.34 19.86 22.10
N ASN A 148 -7.45 19.17 22.36
CA ASN A 148 -8.79 19.79 22.33
C ASN A 148 -8.92 20.94 23.32
N LYS A 149 -8.40 20.80 24.55
CA LYS A 149 -8.38 21.88 25.55
C LYS A 149 -7.58 23.08 25.05
N THR A 150 -6.40 22.86 24.47
CA THR A 150 -5.58 23.92 23.87
C THR A 150 -6.31 24.63 22.73
N ILE A 151 -6.94 23.89 21.81
CA ILE A 151 -7.70 24.47 20.70
C ILE A 151 -8.87 25.30 21.23
N LYS A 152 -9.65 24.78 22.19
CA LYS A 152 -10.77 25.53 22.80
C LYS A 152 -10.33 26.80 23.50
N TYR A 153 -9.24 26.72 24.25
CA TYR A 153 -8.66 27.88 24.93
C TYR A 153 -8.28 28.98 23.94
N TYR A 154 -7.62 28.63 22.83
CA TYR A 154 -7.25 29.59 21.80
C TYR A 154 -8.48 30.12 21.02
N ASN A 155 -9.44 29.26 20.68
CA ASN A 155 -10.69 29.69 20.05
C ASN A 155 -11.42 30.75 20.90
N LYS A 156 -11.52 30.55 22.22
CA LYS A 156 -12.11 31.53 23.12
C LYS A 156 -11.33 32.86 23.12
N LYS A 157 -9.99 32.79 23.16
CA LYS A 157 -9.13 33.99 23.07
C LYS A 157 -9.26 34.77 21.76
N PHE A 158 -9.70 34.13 20.68
CA PHE A 158 -9.97 34.83 19.41
C PHE A 158 -11.28 35.61 19.44
N GLU A 159 -12.20 35.29 20.35
CA GLU A 159 -13.48 35.98 20.51
C GLU A 159 -13.42 37.09 21.56
N GLU A 160 -12.45 37.06 22.48
CA GLU A 160 -12.26 38.05 23.54
C GLU A 160 -11.51 39.31 23.04
N ASN A 161 -12.23 40.43 22.83
CA ASN A 161 -11.69 41.71 22.33
C ASN A 161 -10.50 42.29 23.13
N THR A 162 -10.34 41.91 24.40
CA THR A 162 -9.27 42.40 25.29
C THR A 162 -7.94 41.64 25.14
N SER A 163 -7.94 40.52 24.43
CA SER A 163 -6.76 39.66 24.29
C SER A 163 -5.75 40.24 23.29
N LYS A 164 -4.44 40.18 23.60
CA LYS A 164 -3.36 40.44 22.61
C LYS A 164 -3.51 39.57 21.35
N TRP A 165 -4.23 38.45 21.44
CA TRP A 165 -4.51 37.54 20.32
C TRP A 165 -5.59 38.05 19.36
N TYR A 166 -6.56 38.83 19.84
CA TYR A 166 -7.60 39.43 19.00
C TYR A 166 -7.01 40.43 17.99
N LYS A 167 -5.90 41.09 18.36
CA LYS A 167 -5.16 42.01 17.47
C LYS A 167 -4.49 41.33 16.27
N LEU A 168 -4.36 40.01 16.30
CA LEU A 168 -3.78 39.24 15.20
C LEU A 168 -4.85 38.98 14.15
N ASN A 169 -4.46 39.01 12.87
CA ASN A 169 -5.37 38.57 11.82
C ASN A 169 -5.62 37.05 11.89
N ILE A 170 -6.67 36.57 11.24
CA ILE A 170 -7.08 35.14 11.29
C ILE A 170 -5.97 34.18 10.84
N CYS A 171 -5.08 34.61 9.94
CA CYS A 171 -3.97 33.79 9.46
C CYS A 171 -2.88 33.64 10.54
N GLU A 172 -2.51 34.74 11.19
CA GLU A 172 -1.56 34.75 12.30
C GLU A 172 -2.08 33.95 13.51
N GLN A 173 -3.38 34.06 13.79
CA GLN A 173 -4.06 33.26 14.81
C GLN A 173 -3.91 31.75 14.52
N TRP A 174 -4.17 31.33 13.28
CA TRP A 174 -4.02 29.93 12.87
C TRP A 174 -2.56 29.45 12.92
N LEU A 175 -1.61 30.24 12.42
CA LEU A 175 -0.19 29.88 12.43
C LEU A 175 0.33 29.70 13.86
N LYS A 176 0.01 30.62 14.78
CA LYS A 176 0.38 30.49 16.19
C LYS A 176 -0.28 29.28 16.85
N LEU A 177 -1.56 29.02 16.58
CA LEU A 177 -2.23 27.82 17.10
C LEU A 177 -1.51 26.53 16.64
N LYS A 178 -1.11 26.44 15.36
CA LYS A 178 -0.35 25.29 14.86
C LYS A 178 0.99 25.13 15.58
N ASP A 179 1.71 26.23 15.81
CA ASP A 179 2.99 26.21 16.52
C ASP A 179 2.83 25.72 17.98
N GLU A 180 1.80 26.19 18.68
CA GLU A 180 1.49 25.76 20.04
C GLU A 180 1.10 24.27 20.11
N ILE A 181 0.34 23.78 19.13
CA ILE A 181 0.02 22.35 19.02
C ILE A 181 1.27 21.51 18.72
N LYS A 182 2.19 22.02 17.90
CA LYS A 182 3.47 21.39 17.59
C LYS A 182 4.34 21.28 18.85
N LYS A 183 4.54 22.38 19.59
CA LYS A 183 5.28 22.40 20.87
C LYS A 183 4.68 21.42 21.87
N LEU A 184 3.35 21.44 22.04
CA LEU A 184 2.64 20.51 22.93
C LEU A 184 2.88 19.05 22.53
N SER A 185 2.81 18.74 21.23
CA SER A 185 3.03 17.39 20.72
C SER A 185 4.46 16.92 20.98
N ILE A 186 5.47 17.75 20.69
CA ILE A 186 6.89 17.46 20.96
C ILE A 186 7.11 17.16 22.45
N ASN A 187 6.55 17.98 23.35
CA ASN A 187 6.71 17.78 24.79
C ASN A 187 6.10 16.45 25.27
N ILE A 188 4.95 16.07 24.72
CA ILE A 188 4.31 14.77 25.01
C ILE A 188 5.17 13.62 24.48
N GLU A 189 5.70 13.74 23.28
CA GLU A 189 6.57 12.73 22.65
C GLU A 189 7.86 12.50 23.45
N ILE A 190 8.54 13.58 23.87
CA ILE A 190 9.75 13.50 24.71
C ILE A 190 9.42 12.81 26.03
N ARG A 191 8.31 13.18 26.67
CA ARG A 191 7.88 12.59 27.95
C ARG A 191 7.62 11.08 27.84
N GLU A 192 6.91 10.64 26.80
CA GLU A 192 6.64 9.21 26.58
C GLU A 192 7.92 8.42 26.23
N SER A 193 8.82 9.03 25.46
CA SER A 193 10.14 8.46 25.17
C SER A 193 10.97 8.27 26.45
N ASN A 194 11.05 9.29 27.29
CA ASN A 194 11.77 9.24 28.57
C ASN A 194 11.15 8.22 29.54
N LYS A 195 9.82 8.18 29.63
CA LYS A 195 9.12 7.16 30.44
C LYS A 195 9.48 5.73 30.01
N THR A 196 9.52 5.49 28.71
CA THR A 196 9.88 4.16 28.17
C THR A 196 11.36 3.83 28.42
N LYS A 197 12.26 4.81 28.25
CA LYS A 197 13.70 4.66 28.53
C LYS A 197 13.96 4.33 30.00
N ASN A 198 13.30 5.04 30.91
CA ASN A 198 13.43 4.82 32.35
C ASN A 198 12.88 3.44 32.76
N LYS A 199 11.72 3.04 32.24
CA LYS A 199 11.18 1.70 32.48
C LYS A 199 12.12 0.59 32.00
N LEU A 200 12.75 0.75 30.84
CA LEU A 200 13.73 -0.21 30.33
C LEU A 200 14.99 -0.28 31.20
N LYS A 201 15.46 0.87 31.70
CA LYS A 201 16.60 0.94 32.63
C LYS A 201 16.29 0.20 33.93
N GLU A 202 15.15 0.50 34.56
CA GLU A 202 14.71 -0.15 35.81
C GLU A 202 14.53 -1.67 35.65
N LEU A 203 13.93 -2.12 34.54
CA LEU A 203 13.77 -3.55 34.27
C LEU A 203 15.12 -4.24 34.01
N ALA A 204 16.08 -3.54 33.38
CA ALA A 204 17.42 -4.06 33.17
C ALA A 204 18.16 -4.21 34.51
N GLU A 205 18.14 -3.21 35.38
CA GLU A 205 18.73 -3.27 36.73
C GLU A 205 18.12 -4.41 37.58
N LYS A 206 16.78 -4.56 37.55
CA LYS A 206 16.10 -5.68 38.21
C LYS A 206 16.46 -7.04 37.63
N LEU A 207 16.82 -7.11 36.34
CA LEU A 207 17.23 -8.36 35.70
C LEU A 207 18.63 -8.79 36.14
N GLU A 208 19.52 -7.85 36.49
CA GLU A 208 20.88 -8.17 36.93
C GLU A 208 20.91 -8.92 38.26
N THR A 209 19.94 -8.65 39.13
CA THR A 209 19.80 -9.27 40.45
C THR A 209 18.82 -10.46 40.47
N ALA A 210 18.08 -10.70 39.38
CA ALA A 210 17.07 -11.75 39.33
C ALA A 210 17.64 -13.14 38.98
N LYS A 211 17.14 -14.19 39.65
CA LYS A 211 17.43 -15.59 39.35
C LYS A 211 16.21 -16.32 38.77
N ASP A 212 16.46 -17.44 38.08
CA ASP A 212 15.48 -18.42 37.62
C ASP A 212 14.25 -17.83 36.89
N SER A 213 13.06 -18.11 37.40
CA SER A 213 11.76 -17.74 36.82
C SER A 213 11.54 -16.22 36.78
N ARG A 214 12.05 -15.48 37.78
CA ARG A 214 11.97 -14.01 37.86
C ARG A 214 12.78 -13.37 36.73
N ALA A 215 13.98 -13.90 36.46
CA ALA A 215 14.80 -13.44 35.36
C ALA A 215 14.06 -13.65 34.03
N ILE A 216 13.55 -14.86 33.76
CA ILE A 216 12.79 -15.19 32.55
C ILE A 216 11.62 -14.22 32.34
N PHE A 217 10.83 -13.93 33.38
CA PHE A 217 9.72 -12.99 33.31
C PHE A 217 10.17 -11.57 32.94
N LEU A 218 11.21 -11.05 33.59
CA LEU A 218 11.76 -9.73 33.28
C LEU A 218 12.32 -9.66 31.84
N LYS A 219 13.00 -10.72 31.38
CA LYS A 219 13.47 -10.84 29.99
C LYS A 219 12.32 -10.76 28.99
N GLU A 220 11.20 -11.43 29.26
CA GLU A 220 10.00 -11.35 28.43
C GLU A 220 9.40 -9.93 28.41
N GLU A 221 9.31 -9.27 29.57
CA GLU A 221 8.77 -7.90 29.67
C GLU A 221 9.61 -6.90 28.87
N ILE A 222 10.94 -6.92 29.02
CA ILE A 222 11.86 -6.09 28.24
C ILE A 222 11.68 -6.36 26.74
N ASN A 223 11.66 -7.64 26.34
CA ASN A 223 11.46 -8.02 24.94
C ASN A 223 10.13 -7.52 24.36
N ASN A 224 9.05 -7.47 25.17
CA ASN A 224 7.77 -6.93 24.74
C ASN A 224 7.85 -5.41 24.51
N ILE A 225 8.50 -4.68 25.42
CA ILE A 225 8.71 -3.22 25.26
C ILE A 225 9.57 -2.93 24.02
N LEU A 226 10.66 -3.67 23.80
CA LEU A 226 11.52 -3.50 22.62
C LEU A 226 10.80 -3.83 21.31
N LYS A 227 10.01 -4.92 21.29
CA LYS A 227 9.15 -5.25 20.14
C LYS A 227 8.15 -4.14 19.85
N GLU A 228 7.58 -3.55 20.90
CA GLU A 228 6.66 -2.42 20.78
C GLU A 228 7.37 -1.16 20.27
N GLN A 229 8.55 -0.80 20.75
CA GLN A 229 9.34 0.32 20.21
C GLN A 229 9.64 0.15 18.71
N VAL A 230 10.00 -1.07 18.29
CA VAL A 230 10.20 -1.38 16.85
C VAL A 230 8.89 -1.22 16.09
N ARG A 231 7.76 -1.67 16.64
CA ARG A 231 6.43 -1.50 16.05
C ARG A 231 6.08 -0.01 15.89
N ILE A 232 6.28 0.80 16.93
CA ILE A 232 6.03 2.25 16.94
C ILE A 232 6.91 2.95 15.89
N LYS A 233 8.22 2.68 15.87
CA LYS A 233 9.15 3.25 14.89
C LYS A 233 8.72 2.92 13.46
N GLN A 234 8.30 1.69 13.21
CA GLN A 234 7.80 1.26 11.90
C GLN A 234 6.44 1.89 11.55
N ALA A 235 5.53 2.03 12.52
CA ALA A 235 4.22 2.66 12.34
C ALA A 235 4.38 4.15 11.97
N ASN A 236 5.27 4.86 12.66
CA ASN A 236 5.62 6.26 12.40
C ASN A 236 6.37 6.45 11.07
N GLN A 237 7.22 5.50 10.66
CA GLN A 237 7.86 5.55 9.34
C GLN A 237 6.89 5.30 8.17
N THR A 238 5.84 4.51 8.39
CA THR A 238 4.86 4.12 7.33
C THR A 238 3.57 4.93 7.37
N ASN A 239 3.41 5.76 8.39
CA ASN A 239 2.16 6.39 8.82
C ASN A 239 0.97 5.39 8.81
N THR A 240 1.16 4.16 9.31
CA THR A 240 0.08 3.16 9.37
C THR A 240 0.04 2.33 10.64
N HIS A 241 -1.17 1.91 10.98
CA HIS A 241 -1.43 0.90 12.01
C HIS A 241 -0.87 -0.46 11.59
N ILE A 242 0.04 -1.01 12.39
CA ILE A 242 0.47 -2.41 12.30
C ILE A 242 -0.49 -3.23 13.16
N ASN A 243 -1.66 -3.57 12.61
CA ASN A 243 -2.62 -4.37 13.37
C ASN A 243 -2.36 -5.88 13.27
N ASN A 244 -1.62 -6.40 12.27
CA ASN A 244 -1.16 -7.80 12.18
C ASN A 244 -0.20 -8.01 11.00
N LYS A 245 0.76 -8.95 11.16
CA LYS A 245 1.75 -9.30 10.12
C LYS A 245 1.15 -9.91 8.84
N GLU A 246 -0.03 -10.55 8.96
CA GLU A 246 -0.64 -11.35 7.89
C GLU A 246 -1.91 -10.73 7.28
N THR A 247 -2.30 -9.51 7.67
CA THR A 247 -3.38 -8.73 7.02
C THR A 247 -2.83 -7.77 5.97
N PRO A 248 -3.57 -7.42 4.89
CA PRO A 248 -3.16 -6.37 3.96
C PRO A 248 -2.88 -5.09 4.73
N SER A 249 -1.63 -4.69 4.75
CA SER A 249 -1.14 -3.51 5.47
C SER A 249 0.00 -2.90 4.68
N LYS A 250 0.27 -1.61 4.85
CA LYS A 250 1.46 -1.00 4.22
C LYS A 250 2.75 -1.70 4.67
N TYR A 251 2.79 -2.20 5.92
CA TYR A 251 3.88 -3.03 6.42
C TYR A 251 4.07 -4.30 5.59
N LEU A 252 3.02 -5.12 5.42
CA LEU A 252 3.09 -6.33 4.62
C LEU A 252 3.45 -6.00 3.16
N THR A 253 2.83 -4.97 2.56
CA THR A 253 3.18 -4.50 1.22
C THR A 253 4.66 -4.14 1.08
N ARG A 254 5.22 -3.40 2.05
CA ARG A 254 6.63 -3.01 2.06
C ARG A 254 7.56 -4.20 2.26
N ARG A 255 7.17 -5.20 3.06
CA ARG A 255 7.93 -6.43 3.25
C ARG A 255 7.93 -7.30 1.98
N LEU A 256 6.82 -7.35 1.24
CA LEU A 256 6.67 -8.15 0.02
C LEU A 256 7.30 -7.51 -1.22
N LYS A 257 7.35 -6.19 -1.28
CA LYS A 257 8.14 -5.46 -2.28
C LYS A 257 9.59 -5.46 -1.82
N VAL A 258 10.34 -6.52 -2.15
CA VAL A 258 11.72 -6.80 -1.70
C VAL A 258 12.73 -5.65 -1.95
N GLN A 259 12.44 -4.70 -2.82
CA GLN A 259 13.31 -3.55 -3.05
C GLN A 259 13.18 -2.48 -1.95
N ARG A 260 13.87 -2.67 -0.82
CA ARG A 260 14.32 -1.51 -0.03
C ARG A 260 15.42 -0.80 -0.81
N LYS A 261 15.06 -0.02 -1.83
CA LYS A 261 16.00 0.98 -2.36
C LYS A 261 16.03 2.12 -1.35
N THR A 262 17.23 2.50 -0.92
CA THR A 262 17.42 3.73 -0.15
C THR A 262 16.95 4.89 -1.03
N ASN A 263 16.25 5.86 -0.45
CA ASN A 263 15.98 7.14 -1.12
C ASN A 263 17.19 8.08 -0.99
N GLU A 264 18.31 7.55 -0.49
CA GLU A 264 19.55 8.30 -0.34
C GLU A 264 20.18 8.46 -1.71
N ILE A 265 20.64 9.67 -1.99
CA ILE A 265 21.36 10.03 -3.21
C ILE A 265 22.82 10.18 -2.78
N PRO A 266 23.67 9.15 -2.99
CA PRO A 266 25.06 9.20 -2.51
C PRO A 266 25.92 10.18 -3.31
N GLN A 267 25.54 10.42 -4.55
CA GLN A 267 26.24 11.32 -5.45
C GLN A 267 25.29 11.80 -6.55
N ILE A 268 25.60 12.93 -7.15
CA ILE A 268 24.82 13.50 -8.24
C ILE A 268 25.73 14.18 -9.25
N LEU A 269 25.38 14.10 -10.53
CA LEU A 269 26.08 14.83 -11.58
C LEU A 269 25.60 16.28 -11.56
N ASP A 270 26.53 17.23 -11.42
CA ASP A 270 26.20 18.65 -11.53
C ASP A 270 26.10 19.06 -13.01
N PRO A 271 24.92 19.50 -13.49
CA PRO A 271 24.74 19.88 -14.89
C PRO A 271 25.59 21.07 -15.35
N SER A 272 26.12 21.91 -14.45
CA SER A 272 26.90 23.10 -14.87
C SER A 272 28.33 22.79 -15.27
N ASN A 273 28.94 21.74 -14.72
CA ASN A 273 30.35 21.38 -14.97
C ASN A 273 30.54 19.89 -15.31
N ASN A 274 29.46 19.10 -15.34
CA ASN A 274 29.48 17.65 -15.54
C ASN A 274 30.38 16.89 -14.55
N CYS A 275 30.61 17.42 -13.36
CA CYS A 275 31.34 16.75 -12.29
C CYS A 275 30.38 16.03 -11.33
N LEU A 276 30.80 14.88 -10.82
CA LEU A 276 30.07 14.18 -9.76
C LEU A 276 30.38 14.83 -8.40
N VAL A 277 29.33 15.29 -7.72
CA VAL A 277 29.43 15.75 -6.32
C VAL A 277 28.93 14.67 -5.38
N THR A 278 29.65 14.46 -4.28
CA THR A 278 29.42 13.37 -3.31
C THR A 278 29.15 13.89 -1.89
N LYS A 279 29.56 15.13 -1.59
CA LYS A 279 29.25 15.78 -0.32
C LYS A 279 27.76 16.15 -0.28
N ASN A 280 27.14 15.93 0.88
CA ASN A 280 25.70 16.11 1.01
C ASN A 280 25.24 17.56 0.81
N GLU A 281 26.04 18.53 1.26
CA GLU A 281 25.78 19.96 1.07
C GLU A 281 25.81 20.34 -0.41
N ASP A 282 26.82 19.86 -1.14
CA ASP A 282 26.94 20.08 -2.59
C ASP A 282 25.80 19.41 -3.37
N ILE A 283 25.44 18.16 -3.03
CA ILE A 283 24.29 17.46 -3.63
C ILE A 283 23.01 18.26 -3.43
N LEU A 284 22.80 18.80 -2.22
CA LEU A 284 21.62 19.57 -1.86
C LEU A 284 21.56 20.89 -2.62
N GLU A 285 22.70 21.58 -2.78
CA GLU A 285 22.80 22.85 -3.51
C GLU A 285 22.64 22.65 -5.02
N VAL A 286 23.28 21.62 -5.61
CA VAL A 286 23.08 21.25 -7.02
C VAL A 286 21.62 20.93 -7.30
N ALA A 287 20.97 20.16 -6.43
CA ALA A 287 19.55 19.87 -6.56
C ALA A 287 18.68 21.12 -6.43
N ARG A 288 18.98 22.01 -5.47
CA ARG A 288 18.28 23.29 -5.29
C ARG A 288 18.35 24.14 -6.56
N ARG A 289 19.56 24.38 -7.08
CA ARG A 289 19.79 25.17 -8.31
C ARG A 289 19.08 24.56 -9.51
N TYR A 290 19.16 23.23 -9.66
CA TYR A 290 18.48 22.52 -10.74
C TYR A 290 16.96 22.72 -10.70
N TYR A 291 16.31 22.53 -9.54
CA TYR A 291 14.86 22.69 -9.42
C TYR A 291 14.43 24.16 -9.47
N GLU A 292 15.22 25.07 -8.91
CA GLU A 292 14.98 26.50 -9.06
C GLU A 292 14.95 26.90 -10.54
N ASN A 293 15.97 26.50 -11.32
CA ASN A 293 16.01 26.71 -12.77
C ASN A 293 14.83 26.04 -13.49
N LEU A 294 14.45 24.83 -13.08
CA LEU A 294 13.29 24.14 -13.64
C LEU A 294 11.99 24.93 -13.43
N TYR A 295 11.80 25.54 -12.25
CA TYR A 295 10.58 26.28 -11.91
C TYR A 295 10.66 27.80 -12.14
N GLN A 296 11.70 28.29 -12.82
CA GLN A 296 11.76 29.68 -13.26
C GLN A 296 10.63 30.01 -14.25
N LYS A 297 10.26 31.29 -14.30
CA LYS A 297 9.29 31.78 -15.28
C LYS A 297 9.87 31.59 -16.67
N ARG A 298 9.08 31.03 -17.60
CA ARG A 298 9.41 30.97 -19.02
C ARG A 298 8.34 31.68 -19.82
N GLU A 299 8.75 32.24 -20.93
CA GLU A 299 7.84 32.90 -21.86
C GLU A 299 6.90 31.88 -22.50
N CYS A 300 5.69 32.34 -22.78
CA CYS A 300 4.66 31.58 -23.46
C CYS A 300 3.96 32.52 -24.44
N ASN A 301 3.72 32.07 -25.67
CA ASN A 301 3.12 32.89 -26.71
C ASN A 301 1.63 33.12 -26.40
N GLU A 302 1.25 34.38 -26.19
CA GLU A 302 -0.12 34.74 -25.83
C GLU A 302 -1.07 34.60 -27.02
N ASP A 303 -0.71 35.12 -28.19
CA ASP A 303 -1.56 35.11 -29.39
C ASP A 303 -1.84 33.67 -29.85
N THR A 304 -0.82 32.81 -29.86
CA THR A 304 -0.99 31.38 -30.14
C THR A 304 -1.89 30.71 -29.10
N HIS A 305 -1.84 31.13 -27.83
CA HIS A 305 -2.73 30.57 -26.82
C HIS A 305 -4.19 30.99 -27.07
N HIS A 306 -4.44 32.26 -27.38
CA HIS A 306 -5.77 32.74 -27.73
C HIS A 306 -6.32 32.05 -28.99
N GLU A 307 -5.47 31.79 -29.99
CA GLU A 307 -5.83 30.98 -31.18
C GLU A 307 -6.34 29.58 -30.78
N LEU A 308 -5.60 28.85 -29.94
CA LEU A 308 -6.00 27.52 -29.48
C LEU A 308 -7.27 27.57 -28.62
N LEU A 309 -7.39 28.54 -27.71
CA LEU A 309 -8.53 28.68 -26.79
C LEU A 309 -9.84 28.94 -27.54
N LYS A 310 -9.82 29.60 -28.71
CA LYS A 310 -11.04 29.79 -29.54
C LYS A 310 -11.73 28.47 -29.89
N THR A 311 -10.98 27.38 -30.00
CA THR A 311 -11.53 26.04 -30.28
C THR A 311 -12.17 25.38 -29.06
N PHE A 312 -11.81 25.82 -27.83
CA PHE A 312 -12.38 25.35 -26.58
C PHE A 312 -13.66 26.13 -26.24
N ASN A 313 -14.74 25.87 -26.98
CA ASN A 313 -15.96 26.69 -26.94
C ASN A 313 -17.05 26.21 -25.96
N LYS A 314 -16.81 25.14 -25.17
CA LYS A 314 -17.79 24.61 -24.21
C LYS A 314 -18.06 25.63 -23.09
N ARG A 315 -19.34 25.83 -22.74
CA ARG A 315 -19.79 26.73 -21.68
C ARG A 315 -20.25 25.96 -20.46
N ILE A 316 -20.10 26.58 -19.29
CA ILE A 316 -20.54 26.04 -18.00
C ILE A 316 -21.92 26.62 -17.71
N ASP A 317 -22.85 25.77 -17.26
CA ASP A 317 -24.20 26.20 -16.87
C ASP A 317 -24.11 27.29 -15.79
N GLN A 318 -24.85 28.40 -15.96
CA GLN A 318 -24.84 29.52 -15.01
C GLN A 318 -25.18 29.07 -13.58
N LYS A 319 -26.15 28.16 -13.43
CA LYS A 319 -26.51 27.56 -12.14
C LYS A 319 -25.31 26.92 -11.42
N ILE A 320 -24.39 26.29 -12.16
CA ILE A 320 -23.17 25.70 -11.57
C ILE A 320 -22.17 26.81 -11.23
N LEU A 321 -22.03 27.83 -12.07
CA LEU A 321 -21.18 29.00 -11.78
C LEU A 321 -21.61 29.70 -10.49
N ASP A 322 -22.91 29.89 -10.29
CA ASP A 322 -23.47 30.50 -9.08
C ASP A 322 -23.23 29.63 -7.84
N GLU A 323 -23.38 28.31 -7.98
CA GLU A 323 -23.14 27.33 -6.91
C GLU A 323 -21.66 27.30 -6.48
N ILE A 324 -20.71 27.33 -7.43
CA ILE A 324 -19.28 27.28 -7.11
C ILE A 324 -18.73 28.62 -6.60
N ASN A 325 -19.47 29.72 -6.78
CA ASN A 325 -19.10 31.06 -6.32
C ASN A 325 -19.51 31.33 -4.85
N GLN A 326 -20.37 30.48 -4.28
CA GLN A 326 -20.82 30.61 -2.89
C GLN A 326 -19.67 30.57 -1.87
N PRO A 327 -19.82 31.18 -0.68
CA PRO A 327 -18.88 31.01 0.43
C PRO A 327 -18.58 29.52 0.72
N ILE A 328 -17.43 29.25 1.34
CA ILE A 328 -17.05 27.88 1.70
C ILE A 328 -17.83 27.48 2.95
N GLU A 329 -18.74 26.51 2.80
CA GLU A 329 -19.56 26.05 3.90
C GLU A 329 -18.81 25.04 4.78
N GLU A 330 -19.18 24.99 6.07
CA GLU A 330 -18.55 24.08 7.03
C GLU A 330 -18.67 22.61 6.63
N TYR A 331 -19.77 22.24 5.95
CA TYR A 331 -19.97 20.87 5.47
C TYR A 331 -18.92 20.49 4.42
N GLU A 332 -18.51 21.41 3.54
CA GLU A 332 -17.46 21.16 2.54
C GLU A 332 -16.12 20.91 3.21
N ILE A 333 -15.80 21.71 4.24
CA ILE A 333 -14.58 21.57 5.05
C ILE A 333 -14.57 20.23 5.77
N ARG A 334 -15.69 19.90 6.43
CA ARG A 334 -15.88 18.62 7.12
C ARG A 334 -15.69 17.45 6.16
N LEU A 335 -16.34 17.47 4.99
CA LEU A 335 -16.16 16.43 3.96
C LEU A 335 -14.72 16.35 3.45
N GLY A 336 -14.04 17.48 3.29
CA GLY A 336 -12.63 17.56 2.91
C GLY A 336 -11.71 16.89 3.92
N ILE A 337 -11.87 17.21 5.21
CA ILE A 337 -11.13 16.61 6.32
C ILE A 337 -11.44 15.11 6.44
N GLU A 338 -12.68 14.70 6.23
CA GLU A 338 -13.06 13.29 6.40
C GLU A 338 -12.53 12.40 5.29
N LYS A 339 -12.58 12.89 4.04
CA LYS A 339 -12.13 12.16 2.85
C LYS A 339 -10.61 12.18 2.67
N ILE A 340 -9.87 13.00 3.43
CA ILE A 340 -8.41 12.98 3.35
C ILE A 340 -7.86 11.60 3.71
N GLN A 341 -6.87 11.13 2.96
CA GLN A 341 -6.29 9.82 3.20
C GLN A 341 -5.37 9.86 4.42
N GLU A 342 -5.67 9.04 5.42
CA GLU A 342 -4.77 8.84 6.56
C GLU A 342 -3.49 8.14 6.10
N GLY A 343 -2.41 8.42 6.83
CA GLY A 343 -1.13 7.82 6.54
C GLY A 343 -0.37 8.42 5.36
N LYS A 344 -0.72 9.63 4.93
CA LYS A 344 0.07 10.42 3.99
C LYS A 344 1.10 11.26 4.74
N ALA A 345 2.16 11.69 4.05
CA ALA A 345 3.18 12.55 4.62
C ALA A 345 2.63 13.98 4.82
N PRO A 346 2.94 14.62 5.97
CA PRO A 346 2.61 16.03 6.21
C PRO A 346 3.57 16.96 5.43
N GLY A 347 3.30 18.26 5.48
CA GLY A 347 4.24 19.27 5.00
C GLY A 347 5.26 19.65 6.07
N LYS A 348 5.78 20.88 5.99
CA LYS A 348 6.82 21.43 6.88
C LYS A 348 6.38 21.55 8.34
N ASP A 349 5.08 21.74 8.58
CA ASP A 349 4.53 21.84 9.93
C ASP A 349 4.55 20.50 10.70
N GLY A 350 4.66 19.36 10.00
CA GLY A 350 4.69 18.02 10.59
C GLY A 350 3.33 17.50 11.08
N LEU A 351 2.23 18.25 10.90
CA LEU A 351 0.88 17.87 11.38
C LEU A 351 0.22 16.84 10.47
N LEU A 352 -0.18 15.70 11.03
CA LEU A 352 -0.69 14.57 10.25
C LEU A 352 -2.16 14.75 9.83
N PRO A 353 -2.62 14.11 8.75
CA PRO A 353 -4.05 14.05 8.40
C PRO A 353 -4.94 13.51 9.54
N THR A 354 -4.40 12.61 10.36
CA THR A 354 -5.07 12.05 11.53
C THR A 354 -5.38 13.13 12.59
N PHE A 355 -4.53 14.17 12.72
CA PHE A 355 -4.78 15.27 13.65
C PHE A 355 -6.05 16.02 13.27
N TYR A 356 -6.16 16.44 12.00
CA TYR A 356 -7.35 17.13 11.50
C TYR A 356 -8.63 16.29 11.67
N LYS A 357 -8.55 14.97 11.45
CA LYS A 357 -9.70 14.07 11.68
C LYS A 357 -10.07 13.90 13.14
N ASN A 358 -9.09 13.83 14.04
CA ASN A 358 -9.32 13.62 15.47
C ASN A 358 -9.90 14.86 16.15
N HIS A 359 -9.52 16.04 15.67
CA HIS A 359 -9.84 17.34 16.29
C HIS A 359 -10.82 18.17 15.46
N ILE A 360 -11.49 17.55 14.49
CA ILE A 360 -12.34 18.21 13.48
C ILE A 360 -13.33 19.19 14.07
N ASN A 361 -14.02 18.84 15.16
CA ASN A 361 -15.05 19.70 15.74
C ASN A 361 -14.46 20.97 16.35
N GLU A 362 -13.23 20.91 16.88
CA GLU A 362 -12.65 22.05 17.60
C GLU A 362 -11.87 22.96 16.64
N ILE A 363 -11.34 22.41 15.53
CA ILE A 363 -10.66 23.19 14.49
C ILE A 363 -11.63 23.78 13.46
N LEU A 364 -12.83 23.23 13.31
CA LEU A 364 -13.77 23.65 12.26
C LEU A 364 -14.11 25.15 12.35
N PRO A 365 -14.45 25.73 13.51
CA PRO A 365 -14.81 27.16 13.58
C PRO A 365 -13.70 28.10 13.09
N ILE A 366 -12.44 27.86 13.49
CA ILE A 366 -11.31 28.68 13.05
C ILE A 366 -10.97 28.45 11.57
N ILE A 367 -11.01 27.19 11.10
CA ILE A 367 -10.72 26.85 9.70
C ILE A 367 -11.80 27.41 8.77
N SER A 368 -13.07 27.40 9.17
CA SER A 368 -14.19 28.00 8.43
C SER A 368 -13.96 29.51 8.20
N LYS A 369 -13.60 30.25 9.26
CA LYS A 369 -13.23 31.68 9.16
C LYS A 369 -12.00 31.88 8.28
N LEU A 370 -10.96 31.07 8.47
CA LEU A 370 -9.71 31.14 7.70
C LEU A 370 -9.92 30.90 6.20
N TYR A 371 -10.65 29.85 5.82
CA TYR A 371 -10.86 29.52 4.42
C TYR A 371 -11.80 30.50 3.71
N ASN A 372 -12.82 31.01 4.40
CA ASN A 372 -13.64 32.10 3.85
C ASN A 372 -12.86 33.42 3.76
N HIS A 373 -11.89 33.65 4.65
CA HIS A 373 -10.94 34.75 4.48
C HIS A 373 -10.13 34.55 3.19
N PHE A 374 -9.47 33.40 3.02
CA PHE A 374 -8.73 33.07 1.79
C PHE A 374 -9.57 33.12 0.51
N TRP A 375 -10.86 32.77 0.59
CA TRP A 375 -11.79 32.84 -0.54
C TRP A 375 -12.08 34.27 -0.99
N ASN A 376 -12.02 35.23 -0.07
CA ASN A 376 -12.31 36.64 -0.35
C ASN A 376 -11.05 37.51 -0.46
N THR A 377 -9.88 37.01 -0.03
CA THR A 377 -8.62 37.75 0.00
C THR A 377 -7.48 36.94 -0.62
N THR A 378 -6.24 37.11 -0.13
CA THR A 378 -5.04 36.42 -0.59
C THR A 378 -4.62 35.33 0.39
N ILE A 379 -3.84 34.37 -0.12
CA ILE A 379 -3.30 33.26 0.67
C ILE A 379 -1.87 33.62 1.09
N PRO A 380 -1.54 33.67 2.40
CA PRO A 380 -0.22 34.06 2.88
C PRO A 380 0.86 33.03 2.49
N LYS A 381 2.11 33.50 2.36
CA LYS A 381 3.25 32.67 1.92
C LYS A 381 3.49 31.45 2.82
N ASP A 382 3.35 31.59 4.14
CA ASP A 382 3.51 30.50 5.11
C ASP A 382 2.57 29.31 4.86
N PHE A 383 1.39 29.57 4.30
CA PHE A 383 0.41 28.54 3.96
C PHE A 383 0.80 27.77 2.69
N LYS A 384 1.63 28.38 1.82
CA LYS A 384 2.04 27.86 0.50
C LYS A 384 3.41 27.17 0.52
N GLN A 385 4.06 27.08 1.69
CA GLN A 385 5.35 26.41 1.84
C GLN A 385 5.28 24.92 1.47
N GLY A 386 6.16 24.50 0.56
CA GLY A 386 6.28 23.12 0.09
C GLY A 386 7.67 22.54 0.31
N ILE A 387 7.74 21.24 0.60
CA ILE A 387 9.01 20.51 0.65
C ILE A 387 9.09 19.57 -0.55
N LEU A 388 10.01 19.83 -1.48
CA LEU A 388 10.25 18.99 -2.64
C LEU A 388 11.11 17.80 -2.26
N ILE A 389 10.54 16.59 -2.35
CA ILE A 389 11.28 15.33 -2.25
C ILE A 389 11.42 14.72 -3.64
N THR A 390 12.49 13.95 -3.85
CA THR A 390 12.76 13.28 -5.13
C THR A 390 12.45 11.78 -5.05
N ILE A 391 11.84 11.22 -6.09
CA ILE A 391 11.63 9.78 -6.23
C ILE A 391 12.29 9.29 -7.51
N TYR A 392 13.27 8.39 -7.38
CA TYR A 392 13.92 7.80 -8.54
C TYR A 392 12.94 6.99 -9.40
N LYS A 393 12.91 7.25 -10.72
CA LYS A 393 11.99 6.61 -11.68
C LYS A 393 12.28 5.13 -11.92
N ASN A 394 13.36 4.58 -11.34
CA ASN A 394 13.85 3.23 -11.61
C ASN A 394 14.25 2.98 -13.07
N LYS A 395 14.68 4.03 -13.78
CA LYS A 395 15.14 3.98 -15.16
C LYS A 395 16.18 5.08 -15.37
N GLY A 396 17.21 4.80 -16.18
CA GLY A 396 18.30 5.73 -16.48
C GLY A 396 19.35 5.82 -15.36
N ASP A 397 20.38 6.64 -15.55
CA ASP A 397 21.44 6.86 -14.57
C ASP A 397 20.87 7.45 -13.26
N PRO A 398 21.07 6.81 -12.09
CA PRO A 398 20.67 7.36 -10.79
C PRO A 398 21.46 8.62 -10.38
N ASN A 399 22.57 8.96 -11.03
CA ASN A 399 23.29 10.21 -10.74
C ASN A 399 22.68 11.43 -11.45
N ASN A 400 21.77 11.23 -12.41
CA ASN A 400 21.13 12.32 -13.15
C ASN A 400 19.76 12.69 -12.54
N LEU A 401 19.59 13.96 -12.15
CA LEU A 401 18.35 14.53 -11.60
C LEU A 401 17.12 14.38 -12.51
N ASP A 402 17.29 14.30 -13.83
CA ASP A 402 16.19 14.08 -14.77
C ASP A 402 15.47 12.74 -14.57
N ASN A 403 16.18 11.76 -14.03
CA ASN A 403 15.66 10.43 -13.71
C ASN A 403 14.94 10.38 -12.36
N TYR A 404 14.77 11.52 -11.69
CA TYR A 404 13.96 11.67 -10.49
C TYR A 404 12.64 12.38 -10.81
N ARG A 405 11.60 12.03 -10.05
CA ARG A 405 10.30 12.70 -10.08
C ARG A 405 10.18 13.57 -8.83
N PRO A 406 10.06 14.91 -8.97
CA PRO A 406 9.81 15.77 -7.83
C PRO A 406 8.39 15.55 -7.30
N ILE A 407 8.23 15.49 -5.98
CA ILE A 407 6.93 15.50 -5.31
C ILE A 407 6.99 16.56 -4.22
N THR A 408 6.03 17.48 -4.24
CA THR A 408 5.90 18.54 -3.25
C THR A 408 5.05 18.08 -2.07
N LEU A 409 5.66 17.97 -0.89
CA LEU A 409 4.98 17.75 0.37
C LEU A 409 4.42 19.07 0.89
N LEU A 410 3.12 19.24 0.70
CA LEU A 410 2.36 20.41 1.18
C LEU A 410 1.73 20.13 2.55
N ASN A 411 1.54 21.20 3.33
CA ASN A 411 0.84 21.11 4.62
C ASN A 411 -0.58 20.57 4.42
N VAL A 412 -1.11 19.92 5.44
CA VAL A 412 -2.39 19.20 5.33
C VAL A 412 -3.57 20.15 5.23
N ASP A 413 -3.55 21.26 5.96
CA ASP A 413 -4.49 22.37 5.85
C ASP A 413 -4.52 22.98 4.44
N TYR A 414 -3.36 23.16 3.79
CA TYR A 414 -3.29 23.54 2.38
C TYR A 414 -4.01 22.51 1.49
N LYS A 415 -3.72 21.22 1.68
CA LYS A 415 -4.33 20.14 0.88
C LYS A 415 -5.84 20.05 1.06
N ILE A 416 -6.35 20.34 2.26
CA ILE A 416 -7.80 20.39 2.53
C ILE A 416 -8.42 21.52 1.71
N TYR A 417 -7.88 22.74 1.79
CA TYR A 417 -8.39 23.89 1.03
C TYR A 417 -8.34 23.65 -0.48
N SER A 418 -7.18 23.25 -1.01
CA SER A 418 -7.03 22.88 -2.43
C SER A 418 -8.01 21.79 -2.87
N LYS A 419 -8.27 20.79 -2.02
CA LYS A 419 -9.24 19.73 -2.32
C LYS A 419 -10.67 20.26 -2.39
N ILE A 420 -11.06 21.23 -1.56
CA ILE A 420 -12.38 21.88 -1.61
C ILE A 420 -12.53 22.61 -2.94
N ILE A 421 -11.56 23.46 -3.30
CA ILE A 421 -11.56 24.18 -4.59
C ILE A 421 -11.61 23.21 -5.76
N ASN A 422 -10.80 22.14 -5.74
CA ASN A 422 -10.86 21.12 -6.78
C ASN A 422 -12.24 20.47 -6.87
N ASN A 423 -12.86 20.10 -5.73
CA ASN A 423 -14.18 19.47 -5.75
C ASN A 423 -15.26 20.37 -6.38
N ARG A 424 -15.13 21.70 -6.29
CA ARG A 424 -16.01 22.64 -7.00
C ARG A 424 -15.80 22.58 -8.51
N ILE A 425 -14.55 22.52 -8.98
CA ILE A 425 -14.23 22.34 -10.42
C ILE A 425 -14.76 21.01 -10.96
N LEU A 426 -14.62 19.93 -10.18
CA LEU A 426 -15.07 18.60 -10.57
C LEU A 426 -16.60 18.51 -10.82
N LYS A 427 -17.41 19.48 -10.36
CA LYS A 427 -18.87 19.52 -10.62
C LYS A 427 -19.21 19.75 -12.10
N PHE A 428 -18.35 20.44 -12.85
CA PHE A 428 -18.56 20.75 -14.27
C PHE A 428 -17.49 20.17 -15.20
N LEU A 429 -16.35 19.70 -14.69
CA LEU A 429 -15.22 19.25 -15.49
C LEU A 429 -15.60 18.24 -16.59
N ASN A 430 -16.46 17.27 -16.28
CA ASN A 430 -16.87 16.24 -17.25
C ASN A 430 -17.76 16.77 -18.39
N LYS A 431 -18.37 17.95 -18.23
CA LYS A 431 -19.24 18.60 -19.23
C LYS A 431 -18.44 19.42 -20.25
N ILE A 432 -17.29 19.96 -19.84
CA ILE A 432 -16.49 20.86 -20.67
C ILE A 432 -15.30 20.17 -21.33
N ILE A 433 -14.74 19.12 -20.70
CA ILE A 433 -13.61 18.37 -21.23
C ILE A 433 -14.09 17.32 -22.24
N SER A 434 -13.43 17.23 -23.40
CA SER A 434 -13.68 16.24 -24.45
C SER A 434 -13.67 14.80 -23.93
N PRO A 435 -14.46 13.87 -24.51
CA PRO A 435 -14.51 12.48 -24.06
C PRO A 435 -13.17 11.72 -24.21
N PHE A 436 -12.23 12.28 -24.98
CA PHE A 436 -10.92 11.70 -25.27
C PHE A 436 -9.88 11.91 -24.16
N GLN A 437 -10.14 12.81 -23.22
CA GLN A 437 -9.34 12.96 -22.00
C GLN A 437 -9.93 12.13 -20.87
N THR A 438 -9.33 10.98 -20.56
CA THR A 438 -9.82 10.07 -19.51
C THR A 438 -9.07 10.21 -18.19
N GLY A 439 -7.99 11.00 -18.17
CA GLY A 439 -7.20 11.31 -16.98
C GLY A 439 -7.87 12.34 -16.08
N PHE A 440 -7.98 12.03 -14.78
CA PHE A 440 -8.45 12.95 -13.73
C PHE A 440 -9.88 13.52 -13.88
N VAL A 441 -10.64 13.06 -14.87
CA VAL A 441 -12.05 13.43 -15.06
C VAL A 441 -12.97 12.42 -14.37
N PRO A 442 -13.97 12.86 -13.57
CA PRO A 442 -14.90 11.95 -12.91
C PRO A 442 -15.62 11.00 -13.88
N ARG A 443 -15.85 9.75 -13.43
CA ARG A 443 -16.62 8.71 -14.15
C ARG A 443 -15.99 8.20 -15.47
N ARG A 444 -14.76 8.59 -15.80
CA ARG A 444 -13.99 8.05 -16.94
C ARG A 444 -12.99 6.99 -16.48
N LEU A 445 -12.69 6.02 -17.33
CA LEU A 445 -11.71 4.97 -17.04
C LEU A 445 -10.58 5.01 -18.07
N LEU A 446 -9.35 4.79 -17.61
CA LEU A 446 -8.19 4.58 -18.47
C LEU A 446 -8.40 3.47 -19.52
N HIS A 447 -9.19 2.43 -19.17
CA HIS A 447 -9.56 1.36 -20.10
C HIS A 447 -10.29 1.87 -21.34
N ASP A 448 -10.96 3.02 -21.29
CA ASP A 448 -11.68 3.61 -22.43
C ASP A 448 -10.70 3.93 -23.57
N ASN A 449 -9.57 4.57 -23.26
CA ASN A 449 -8.52 4.85 -24.25
C ASN A 449 -7.92 3.55 -24.81
N ILE A 450 -7.69 2.55 -23.95
CA ILE A 450 -7.09 1.28 -24.37
C ILE A 450 -8.02 0.52 -25.32
N ILE A 451 -9.32 0.47 -25.00
CA ILE A 451 -10.35 -0.15 -25.86
C ILE A 451 -10.48 0.63 -27.16
N THR A 452 -10.55 1.96 -27.09
CA THR A 452 -10.68 2.83 -28.27
C THR A 452 -9.51 2.60 -29.21
N LEU A 453 -8.27 2.67 -28.70
CA LEU A 453 -7.08 2.45 -29.51
C LEU A 453 -7.04 1.05 -30.13
N ASN A 454 -7.40 0.02 -29.37
CA ASN A 454 -7.43 -1.35 -29.89
C ASN A 454 -8.49 -1.52 -31.00
N SER A 455 -9.71 -1.01 -30.80
CA SER A 455 -10.76 -1.03 -31.84
C SER A 455 -10.33 -0.24 -33.07
N THR A 456 -9.70 0.94 -32.92
CA THR A 456 -9.18 1.71 -34.05
C THR A 456 -8.12 0.94 -34.83
N ILE A 457 -7.21 0.21 -34.16
CA ILE A 457 -6.23 -0.64 -34.84
C ILE A 457 -6.90 -1.77 -35.64
N GLU A 458 -7.95 -2.39 -35.11
CA GLU A 458 -8.71 -3.40 -35.85
C GLU A 458 -9.43 -2.82 -37.09
N ILE A 459 -9.95 -1.59 -36.99
CA ILE A 459 -10.52 -0.86 -38.13
C ILE A 459 -9.44 -0.59 -39.19
N ILE A 460 -8.26 -0.10 -38.79
CA ILE A 460 -7.12 0.14 -39.70
C ILE A 460 -6.79 -1.14 -40.46
N LYS A 461 -6.59 -2.26 -39.75
CA LYS A 461 -6.24 -3.54 -40.36
C LYS A 461 -7.26 -4.02 -41.38
N ARG A 462 -8.56 -3.72 -41.17
CA ARG A 462 -9.63 -4.09 -42.08
C ARG A 462 -9.64 -3.23 -43.35
N GLU A 463 -9.32 -1.95 -43.23
CA GLU A 463 -9.54 -0.96 -44.30
C GLU A 463 -8.26 -0.61 -45.09
N ILE A 464 -7.07 -0.85 -44.53
CA ILE A 464 -5.79 -0.41 -45.11
C ILE A 464 -5.48 -0.97 -46.51
N ASN A 465 -5.97 -2.16 -46.83
CA ASN A 465 -5.79 -2.77 -48.15
C ASN A 465 -6.88 -2.35 -49.15
N THR A 466 -7.97 -1.76 -48.67
CA THR A 466 -9.11 -1.33 -49.50
C THR A 466 -9.08 0.16 -49.83
N LYS A 467 -8.24 0.94 -49.11
CA LYS A 467 -8.08 2.38 -49.27
C LYS A 467 -6.62 2.68 -49.58
N GLU A 468 -6.31 2.94 -50.85
CA GLU A 468 -4.91 3.13 -51.29
C GLU A 468 -4.23 4.33 -50.63
N ASP A 469 -4.98 5.43 -50.44
CA ASP A 469 -4.57 6.69 -49.82
C ASP A 469 -4.40 6.59 -48.28
N MET A 470 -4.88 5.51 -47.67
CA MET A 470 -4.80 5.29 -46.23
C MET A 470 -3.39 4.86 -45.83
N GLU A 471 -2.69 5.71 -45.08
CA GLU A 471 -1.36 5.41 -44.53
C GLU A 471 -1.27 5.78 -43.04
N PRO A 472 -1.95 5.01 -42.16
CA PRO A 472 -2.21 5.47 -40.81
C PRO A 472 -0.94 5.54 -39.95
N ILE A 473 -0.88 6.57 -39.10
CA ILE A 473 0.21 6.78 -38.15
C ILE A 473 -0.41 7.00 -36.77
N ILE A 474 -0.03 6.19 -35.79
CA ILE A 474 -0.36 6.43 -34.39
C ILE A 474 0.89 6.98 -33.71
N THR A 475 0.82 8.18 -33.14
CA THR A 475 1.97 8.81 -32.48
C THR A 475 1.73 8.93 -30.99
N PHE A 476 2.68 8.46 -30.19
CA PHE A 476 2.70 8.62 -28.74
C PHE A 476 3.64 9.78 -28.39
N TYR A 477 3.07 10.82 -27.79
CA TYR A 477 3.81 12.01 -27.38
C TYR A 477 4.27 11.89 -25.92
N ASP A 478 5.54 12.19 -25.66
CA ASP A 478 6.11 12.31 -24.31
C ASP A 478 6.40 13.78 -24.03
N PHE A 479 5.70 14.38 -23.07
CA PHE A 479 5.95 15.76 -22.65
C PHE A 479 7.04 15.81 -21.57
N GLU A 480 8.06 16.63 -21.78
CA GLU A 480 9.12 16.84 -20.80
C GLU A 480 8.55 17.51 -19.54
N LYS A 481 8.48 16.73 -18.45
CA LYS A 481 8.07 17.20 -17.11
C LYS A 481 6.75 17.99 -17.18
N ALA A 482 5.74 17.42 -17.84
CA ALA A 482 4.50 18.09 -18.24
C ALA A 482 3.86 18.97 -17.15
N PHE A 483 3.70 18.44 -15.93
CA PHE A 483 3.13 19.21 -14.81
C PHE A 483 3.99 20.38 -14.38
N ASP A 484 5.32 20.26 -14.48
CA ASP A 484 6.30 21.24 -14.00
C ASP A 484 6.58 22.34 -15.04
N SER A 485 6.23 22.12 -16.33
CA SER A 485 6.57 23.02 -17.43
C SER A 485 5.50 24.04 -17.81
N ILE A 486 4.23 23.82 -17.45
CA ILE A 486 3.11 24.71 -17.81
C ILE A 486 3.24 26.10 -17.16
N SER A 487 3.14 27.16 -17.95
CA SER A 487 3.18 28.55 -17.50
C SER A 487 1.95 28.92 -16.66
N HIS A 488 2.17 29.69 -15.59
CA HIS A 488 1.09 30.27 -14.77
C HIS A 488 0.21 31.24 -15.59
N ASN A 489 0.78 31.96 -16.56
CA ASN A 489 0.01 32.84 -17.45
C ASN A 489 -0.93 32.04 -18.35
N ALA A 490 -0.50 30.85 -18.82
CA ALA A 490 -1.36 29.98 -19.59
C ALA A 490 -2.53 29.43 -18.73
N ILE A 491 -2.26 29.07 -17.48
CA ILE A 491 -3.33 28.68 -16.54
C ILE A 491 -4.34 29.82 -16.37
N LEU A 492 -3.87 31.05 -16.11
CA LEU A 492 -4.73 32.23 -15.96
C LEU A 492 -5.61 32.46 -17.19
N ARG A 493 -5.02 32.50 -18.40
CA ARG A 493 -5.77 32.69 -19.65
C ARG A 493 -6.82 31.60 -19.87
N THR A 494 -6.50 30.34 -19.57
CA THR A 494 -7.45 29.22 -19.68
C THR A 494 -8.64 29.41 -18.73
N LEU A 495 -8.38 29.76 -17.46
CA LEU A 495 -9.43 29.97 -16.45
C LEU A 495 -10.33 31.17 -16.79
N ALA A 496 -9.73 32.24 -17.31
CA ALA A 496 -10.45 33.43 -17.77
C ALA A 496 -11.33 33.13 -18.99
N HIS A 497 -10.80 32.39 -19.97
CA HIS A 497 -11.54 31.97 -21.18
C HIS A 497 -12.80 31.15 -20.85
N LEU A 498 -12.70 30.30 -19.82
CA LEU A 498 -13.83 29.52 -19.30
C LEU A 498 -14.88 30.35 -18.57
N LYS A 499 -14.66 31.66 -18.39
CA LYS A 499 -15.54 32.60 -17.67
C LYS A 499 -15.86 32.13 -16.26
N LEU A 500 -14.87 31.55 -15.57
CA LEU A 500 -15.03 31.18 -14.16
C LEU A 500 -15.20 32.43 -13.29
N PRO A 501 -15.91 32.33 -12.14
CA PRO A 501 -16.04 33.46 -11.23
C PRO A 501 -14.67 33.98 -10.82
N LEU A 502 -14.50 35.31 -10.79
CA LEU A 502 -13.21 35.95 -10.52
C LEU A 502 -12.57 35.45 -9.21
N LYS A 503 -13.37 35.24 -8.15
CA LYS A 503 -12.90 34.68 -6.87
C LYS A 503 -12.25 33.32 -7.02
N MET A 504 -12.80 32.45 -7.88
CA MET A 504 -12.23 31.14 -8.15
C MET A 504 -10.91 31.26 -8.91
N VAL A 505 -10.86 32.10 -9.94
CA VAL A 505 -9.63 32.36 -10.71
C VAL A 505 -8.52 32.87 -9.80
N LEU A 506 -8.80 33.90 -9.00
CA LEU A 506 -7.85 34.47 -8.05
C LEU A 506 -7.42 33.45 -7.00
N THR A 507 -8.34 32.65 -6.47
CA THR A 507 -8.02 31.60 -5.50
C THR A 507 -7.05 30.56 -6.08
N ILE A 508 -7.30 30.09 -7.31
CA ILE A 508 -6.44 29.11 -7.98
C ILE A 508 -5.06 29.73 -8.25
N MET A 509 -5.01 30.96 -8.75
CA MET A 509 -3.75 31.66 -9.00
C MET A 509 -2.98 31.92 -7.71
N ASN A 510 -3.65 32.26 -6.60
CA ASN A 510 -3.03 32.45 -5.29
C ASN A 510 -2.42 31.15 -4.74
N LEU A 511 -3.02 29.99 -5.02
CA LEU A 511 -2.46 28.68 -4.65
C LEU A 511 -1.19 28.35 -5.44
N LEU A 512 -1.07 28.83 -6.68
CA LEU A 512 0.06 28.55 -7.57
C LEU A 512 1.19 29.56 -7.39
N ASN A 513 0.87 30.85 -7.32
CA ASN A 513 1.82 31.96 -7.30
C ASN A 513 2.55 32.07 -5.96
N GLU A 514 3.77 32.61 -6.00
CA GLU A 514 4.62 32.91 -4.83
C GLU A 514 4.73 31.75 -3.83
N SER A 515 4.84 30.52 -4.36
CA SER A 515 4.98 29.34 -3.52
C SER A 515 6.45 29.09 -3.23
N GLU A 516 6.79 29.13 -1.95
CA GLU A 516 8.13 28.88 -1.45
C GLU A 516 8.37 27.36 -1.36
N THR A 517 9.40 26.89 -2.05
CA THR A 517 9.76 25.47 -2.12
C THR A 517 11.19 25.26 -1.62
N SER A 518 11.39 24.26 -0.76
CA SER A 518 12.72 23.79 -0.34
C SER A 518 12.93 22.34 -0.77
N VAL A 519 14.13 22.00 -1.23
CA VAL A 519 14.50 20.62 -1.59
C VAL A 519 14.91 19.86 -0.33
N TYR A 520 14.46 18.60 -0.20
CA TYR A 520 14.81 17.72 0.91
C TYR A 520 15.44 16.41 0.39
N ILE A 521 16.75 16.29 0.57
CA ILE A 521 17.57 15.13 0.14
C ILE A 521 18.42 14.69 1.33
N ASN A 522 18.61 13.37 1.52
CA ASN A 522 19.48 12.80 2.55
C ASN A 522 19.31 13.40 3.96
N ASN A 523 18.06 13.63 4.37
CA ASN A 523 17.68 14.24 5.64
C ASN A 523 18.15 15.70 5.85
N SER A 524 18.46 16.43 4.79
CA SER A 524 18.84 17.84 4.83
C SER A 524 17.92 18.69 3.96
N LEU A 525 17.65 19.92 4.39
CA LEU A 525 16.74 20.86 3.73
C LEU A 525 17.55 22.00 3.10
N SER A 526 17.32 22.27 1.82
CA SER A 526 17.97 23.38 1.13
C SER A 526 17.40 24.73 1.55
N LYS A 527 18.11 25.80 1.20
CA LYS A 527 17.50 27.14 1.10
C LYS A 527 16.25 27.07 0.20
N SER A 528 15.26 27.89 0.51
CA SER A 528 14.03 27.97 -0.26
C SER A 528 14.22 28.80 -1.53
N PHE A 529 13.38 28.53 -2.53
CA PHE A 529 13.24 29.32 -3.75
C PHE A 529 11.76 29.44 -4.13
N THR A 530 11.43 30.39 -4.99
CA THR A 530 10.04 30.61 -5.41
C THR A 530 9.74 29.89 -6.72
N SER A 531 8.70 29.06 -6.75
CA SER A 531 8.22 28.43 -7.99
C SER A 531 7.36 29.40 -8.80
N LYS A 532 7.78 29.72 -10.03
CA LYS A 532 7.14 30.71 -10.93
C LYS A 532 6.43 30.08 -12.15
N ARG A 533 6.42 28.76 -12.25
CA ARG A 533 5.64 27.99 -13.23
C ARG A 533 5.35 26.58 -12.72
N GLY A 534 4.56 25.85 -13.49
CA GLY A 534 4.16 24.49 -13.22
C GLY A 534 3.05 24.38 -12.17
N THR A 535 2.49 23.18 -12.07
CA THR A 535 1.54 22.78 -11.05
C THR A 535 2.22 21.81 -10.08
N LYS A 536 1.95 21.93 -8.79
CA LYS A 536 2.68 21.19 -7.75
C LYS A 536 2.30 19.71 -7.79
N GLN A 537 3.25 18.82 -8.05
CA GLN A 537 3.01 17.39 -7.95
C GLN A 537 2.73 17.00 -6.49
N GLY A 538 1.55 16.42 -6.22
CA GLY A 538 1.09 16.08 -4.86
C GLY A 538 0.01 17.02 -4.31
N ASP A 539 -0.28 18.10 -5.02
CA ASP A 539 -1.43 18.97 -4.77
C ASP A 539 -2.71 18.39 -5.40
N PRO A 540 -3.83 18.26 -4.66
CA PRO A 540 -5.07 17.71 -5.19
C PRO A 540 -5.66 18.42 -6.41
N ILE A 541 -5.40 19.72 -6.63
CA ILE A 541 -5.99 20.48 -7.74
C ILE A 541 -5.14 20.42 -9.02
N SER A 542 -3.82 20.20 -8.91
CA SER A 542 -2.88 20.22 -10.04
C SER A 542 -3.30 19.35 -11.23
N PRO A 543 -3.75 18.09 -11.06
CA PRO A 543 -4.15 17.27 -12.19
C PRO A 543 -5.37 17.80 -12.95
N THR A 544 -6.29 18.45 -12.22
CA THR A 544 -7.48 19.07 -12.80
C THR A 544 -7.14 20.32 -13.59
N ILE A 545 -6.23 21.16 -13.07
CA ILE A 545 -5.73 22.34 -13.80
C ILE A 545 -5.00 21.89 -15.07
N PHE A 546 -4.16 20.87 -15.00
CA PHE A 546 -3.48 20.34 -16.18
C PHE A 546 -4.48 19.86 -17.25
N ALA A 547 -5.54 19.14 -16.84
CA ALA A 547 -6.59 18.69 -17.76
C ALA A 547 -7.35 19.85 -18.42
N LEU A 548 -7.56 20.98 -17.72
CA LEU A 548 -8.17 22.17 -18.31
C LEU A 548 -7.27 22.84 -19.35
N VAL A 549 -5.97 22.95 -19.07
CA VAL A 549 -5.01 23.62 -19.97
C VAL A 549 -4.76 22.80 -21.23
N VAL A 550 -4.63 21.49 -21.12
CA VAL A 550 -4.35 20.63 -22.29
C VAL A 550 -5.57 20.48 -23.23
N GLU A 551 -6.78 20.82 -22.76
CA GLU A 551 -8.01 20.66 -23.54
C GLU A 551 -8.00 21.50 -24.82
N CYS A 552 -7.43 22.71 -24.82
CA CYS A 552 -7.40 23.54 -26.04
C CYS A 552 -6.60 22.89 -27.18
N MET A 553 -5.56 22.11 -26.85
CA MET A 553 -4.81 21.31 -27.82
C MET A 553 -5.68 20.19 -28.38
N ALA A 554 -6.41 19.49 -27.52
CA ALA A 554 -7.31 18.42 -27.93
C ALA A 554 -8.43 18.96 -28.83
N THR A 555 -9.11 20.03 -28.43
CA THR A 555 -10.20 20.63 -29.21
C THR A 555 -9.73 21.18 -30.55
N THR A 556 -8.51 21.73 -30.61
CA THR A 556 -7.96 22.22 -31.89
C THR A 556 -7.75 21.07 -32.87
N ILE A 557 -7.11 19.97 -32.44
CA ILE A 557 -6.91 18.79 -33.29
C ILE A 557 -8.25 18.15 -33.68
N ILE A 558 -9.19 18.04 -32.73
CA ILE A 558 -10.51 17.45 -32.97
C ILE A 558 -11.29 18.26 -34.03
N ASN A 559 -11.29 19.59 -33.91
CA ASN A 559 -12.10 20.48 -34.74
C ASN A 559 -11.44 20.88 -36.06
N ASP A 560 -10.14 20.62 -36.25
CA ASP A 560 -9.47 20.88 -37.52
C ASP A 560 -10.01 19.96 -38.63
N ARG A 561 -10.62 20.55 -39.66
CA ARG A 561 -11.26 19.85 -40.78
C ARG A 561 -10.24 19.30 -41.79
N CYS A 562 -9.00 19.80 -41.79
CA CYS A 562 -7.93 19.28 -42.63
C CYS A 562 -7.34 17.98 -42.08
N ILE A 563 -7.63 17.65 -40.82
CA ILE A 563 -7.22 16.39 -40.20
C ILE A 563 -8.38 15.40 -40.32
N ASN A 564 -8.20 14.35 -41.10
CA ASN A 564 -9.26 13.38 -41.37
C ASN A 564 -9.45 12.42 -40.18
N GLY A 565 -8.35 11.94 -39.62
CA GLY A 565 -8.36 10.81 -38.69
C GLY A 565 -8.79 9.51 -39.37
N VAL A 566 -8.69 8.40 -38.65
CA VAL A 566 -8.89 7.06 -39.24
C VAL A 566 -10.35 6.60 -39.24
N THR A 567 -11.14 7.04 -38.26
CA THR A 567 -12.49 6.53 -38.03
C THR A 567 -13.54 7.51 -38.54
N LYS A 568 -14.75 7.02 -38.87
CA LYS A 568 -15.89 7.89 -39.24
C LYS A 568 -16.29 8.86 -38.14
N GLU A 569 -16.06 8.48 -36.89
CA GLU A 569 -16.25 9.34 -35.71
C GLU A 569 -15.10 10.35 -35.52
N THR A 570 -14.13 10.37 -36.42
CA THR A 570 -12.97 11.28 -36.41
C THR A 570 -12.21 11.24 -35.08
N ILE A 571 -11.95 10.04 -34.55
CA ILE A 571 -11.12 9.89 -33.35
C ILE A 571 -9.67 10.22 -33.73
N LYS A 572 -9.26 11.45 -33.43
CA LYS A 572 -7.95 12.01 -33.78
C LYS A 572 -6.94 11.98 -32.63
N ILE A 573 -7.41 12.01 -31.38
CA ILE A 573 -6.57 12.12 -30.17
C ILE A 573 -7.15 11.30 -29.01
N LEU A 574 -6.28 10.76 -28.17
CA LEU A 574 -6.58 10.08 -26.89
C LEU A 574 -5.60 10.55 -25.82
N GLN A 575 -6.11 10.94 -24.65
CA GLN A 575 -5.29 11.49 -23.58
C GLN A 575 -5.60 10.88 -22.22
N PHE A 576 -4.55 10.69 -21.42
CA PHE A 576 -4.65 10.46 -19.99
C PHE A 576 -3.69 11.42 -19.29
N ALA A 577 -4.16 12.65 -19.10
CA ALA A 577 -3.31 13.80 -18.78
C ALA A 577 -2.18 13.99 -19.79
N ASP A 578 -0.92 13.78 -19.40
CA ASP A 578 0.26 13.96 -20.23
C ASP A 578 0.46 12.83 -21.26
N ASP A 579 0.01 11.61 -20.96
CA ASP A 579 0.06 10.48 -21.89
C ASP A 579 -0.90 10.72 -23.08
N THR A 580 -0.38 11.28 -24.17
CA THR A 580 -1.14 11.67 -25.37
C THR A 580 -0.81 10.77 -26.55
N ALA A 581 -1.83 10.24 -27.21
CA ALA A 581 -1.72 9.51 -28.46
C ALA A 581 -2.57 10.17 -29.54
N THR A 582 -2.04 10.37 -30.74
CA THR A 582 -2.83 10.82 -31.91
C THR A 582 -2.98 9.71 -32.93
N ILE A 583 -4.01 9.80 -33.76
CA ILE A 583 -4.36 8.80 -34.77
C ILE A 583 -4.59 9.51 -36.11
N ALA A 584 -3.54 9.56 -36.92
CA ALA A 584 -3.52 10.21 -38.23
C ALA A 584 -3.91 9.23 -39.35
N TYR A 585 -4.66 9.70 -40.35
CA TYR A 585 -5.02 8.93 -41.54
C TYR A 585 -3.83 8.71 -42.49
N ASN A 586 -2.96 9.72 -42.62
CA ASN A 586 -1.78 9.74 -43.47
C ASN A 586 -0.71 10.68 -42.88
N PHE A 587 0.42 10.86 -43.58
CA PHE A 587 1.49 11.76 -43.14
C PHE A 587 1.05 13.23 -42.99
N MET A 588 0.12 13.72 -43.81
CA MET A 588 -0.34 15.11 -43.73
C MET A 588 -1.13 15.37 -42.44
N ASP A 589 -2.05 14.48 -42.08
CA ASP A 589 -2.72 14.49 -40.77
C ASP A 589 -1.67 14.49 -39.64
N HIS A 590 -0.68 13.60 -39.71
CA HIS A 590 0.38 13.47 -38.71
C HIS A 590 1.20 14.76 -38.57
N PHE A 591 1.52 15.40 -39.69
CA PHE A 591 2.22 16.68 -39.72
C PHE A 591 1.40 17.80 -39.07
N LEU A 592 0.13 17.97 -39.48
CA LEU A 592 -0.76 19.00 -38.91
C LEU A 592 -1.00 18.81 -37.42
N MET A 593 -1.24 17.58 -36.97
CA MET A 593 -1.36 17.26 -35.54
C MET A 593 -0.12 17.69 -34.76
N ASN A 594 1.07 17.41 -35.31
CA ASN A 594 2.32 17.80 -34.69
C ASN A 594 2.53 19.32 -34.64
N GLU A 595 2.15 20.04 -35.69
CA GLU A 595 2.20 21.51 -35.70
C GLU A 595 1.28 22.13 -34.64
N TRP A 596 0.07 21.60 -34.45
CA TRP A 596 -0.81 22.02 -33.36
C TRP A 596 -0.22 21.75 -31.97
N ILE A 597 0.46 20.62 -31.78
CA ILE A 597 1.11 20.30 -30.50
C ILE A 597 2.33 21.21 -30.26
N LYS A 598 3.08 21.58 -31.31
CA LYS A 598 4.16 22.58 -31.21
C LYS A 598 3.61 23.95 -30.83
N LYS A 599 2.52 24.40 -31.48
CA LYS A 599 1.80 25.64 -31.10
C LYS A 599 1.34 25.59 -29.65
N PHE A 600 0.80 24.47 -29.17
CA PHE A 600 0.46 24.29 -27.76
C PHE A 600 1.69 24.41 -26.84
N CYS A 601 2.82 23.82 -27.22
CA CYS A 601 4.07 23.96 -26.46
C CYS A 601 4.52 25.42 -26.37
N GLN A 602 4.47 26.16 -27.49
CA GLN A 602 4.75 27.61 -27.52
C GLN A 602 3.78 28.40 -26.64
N ALA A 603 2.48 28.10 -26.72
CA ALA A 603 1.41 28.78 -25.98
C ALA A 603 1.45 28.58 -24.46
N THR A 604 2.03 27.47 -24.00
CA THR A 604 1.99 27.04 -22.59
C THR A 604 3.35 26.88 -21.92
N SER A 605 4.43 27.09 -22.65
CA SER A 605 5.83 26.77 -22.26
C SER A 605 6.10 25.28 -21.98
N ALA A 606 5.20 24.39 -22.41
CA ALA A 606 5.44 22.95 -22.43
C ALA A 606 6.52 22.59 -23.46
N LYS A 607 7.03 21.36 -23.40
CA LYS A 607 8.04 20.87 -24.33
C LYS A 607 7.86 19.39 -24.59
N ILE A 608 8.01 18.98 -25.84
CA ILE A 608 7.99 17.57 -26.26
C ILE A 608 9.39 16.98 -26.11
N ASN A 609 9.49 15.78 -25.56
CA ASN A 609 10.70 14.98 -25.61
C ASN A 609 10.74 14.17 -26.92
N GLN A 610 11.31 14.77 -27.97
CA GLN A 610 11.31 14.21 -29.32
C GLN A 610 11.91 12.80 -29.40
N THR A 611 12.97 12.52 -28.62
CA THR A 611 13.65 11.20 -28.63
C THR A 611 12.86 10.11 -27.92
N LYS A 612 11.85 10.46 -27.14
CA LYS A 612 10.93 9.53 -26.47
C LYS A 612 9.58 9.41 -27.17
N CYS A 613 9.24 10.34 -28.05
CA CYS A 613 8.07 10.20 -28.89
C CYS A 613 8.29 9.04 -29.87
N SER A 614 7.23 8.30 -30.16
CA SER A 614 7.31 7.13 -31.02
C SER A 614 6.06 6.97 -31.88
N CYS A 615 6.22 6.29 -33.01
CA CYS A 615 5.14 6.04 -33.96
C CYS A 615 4.90 4.54 -34.17
N ILE A 616 3.64 4.17 -34.37
CA ILE A 616 3.23 2.90 -35.00
C ILE A 616 2.78 3.22 -36.42
N THR A 617 3.37 2.55 -37.39
CA THR A 617 2.97 2.59 -38.80
C THR A 617 2.45 1.23 -39.25
N PHE A 618 1.61 1.23 -40.29
CA PHE A 618 0.96 0.02 -40.79
C PHE A 618 1.40 -0.37 -42.21
N LYS A 619 1.94 0.57 -42.98
CA LYS A 619 2.64 0.31 -44.25
C LYS A 619 4.15 0.37 -44.02
N TRP A 620 4.90 -0.32 -44.87
CA TRP A 620 6.35 -0.20 -44.91
C TRP A 620 6.74 1.17 -45.47
N ASN A 621 7.86 1.73 -44.99
CA ASN A 621 8.41 3.03 -45.42
C ASN A 621 7.50 4.26 -45.20
N THR A 622 6.44 4.15 -44.41
CA THR A 622 5.62 5.30 -44.03
C THR A 622 6.45 6.42 -43.41
N ARG A 623 6.38 7.60 -44.01
CA ARG A 623 7.07 8.80 -43.52
C ARG A 623 6.53 9.16 -42.14
N THR A 624 7.41 9.45 -41.19
CA THR A 624 7.05 9.84 -39.82
C THR A 624 7.96 10.95 -39.32
N LEU A 625 7.50 11.70 -38.31
CA LEU A 625 8.30 12.76 -37.66
C LEU A 625 9.11 12.24 -36.46
N TYR A 626 8.76 11.06 -35.95
CA TYR A 626 9.36 10.45 -34.78
C TYR A 626 9.67 8.98 -35.05
N THR A 627 10.56 8.41 -34.23
CA THR A 627 11.03 7.03 -34.37
C THR A 627 9.88 6.01 -34.45
N VAL A 628 9.86 5.20 -35.51
CA VAL A 628 8.95 4.07 -35.64
C VAL A 628 9.37 2.97 -34.66
N ILE A 629 8.42 2.43 -33.91
CA ILE A 629 8.74 1.40 -32.93
C ILE A 629 9.22 0.10 -33.59
N LYS A 630 10.24 -0.53 -32.99
CA LYS A 630 10.77 -1.82 -33.47
C LYS A 630 10.00 -3.03 -32.96
N SER A 631 9.29 -2.89 -31.83
CA SER A 631 8.60 -4.03 -31.18
C SER A 631 7.23 -3.66 -30.64
N ASN A 632 7.13 -3.08 -29.45
CA ASN A 632 5.86 -2.63 -28.88
C ASN A 632 6.07 -1.31 -28.13
N GLU A 633 5.08 -0.42 -28.22
CA GLU A 633 5.02 0.79 -27.42
C GLU A 633 4.16 0.57 -26.19
N ARG A 634 4.59 1.07 -25.03
CA ARG A 634 3.81 0.93 -23.80
C ARG A 634 2.89 2.14 -23.63
N TYR A 635 1.60 1.95 -23.88
CA TYR A 635 0.57 2.96 -23.64
C TYR A 635 -0.34 2.55 -22.48
N LEU A 636 -0.43 3.38 -21.45
CA LEU A 636 -1.31 3.19 -20.28
C LEU A 636 -1.18 1.79 -19.61
N GLY A 637 0.01 1.20 -19.70
CA GLY A 637 0.33 -0.12 -19.12
C GLY A 637 0.19 -1.31 -20.08
N PHE A 638 -0.47 -1.14 -21.22
CA PHE A 638 -0.58 -2.15 -22.28
C PHE A 638 0.49 -1.94 -23.33
N ASP A 639 0.92 -3.03 -23.99
CA ASP A 639 1.87 -2.95 -25.10
C ASP A 639 1.08 -2.98 -26.41
N PHE A 640 1.31 -1.99 -27.26
CA PHE A 640 0.67 -1.83 -28.56
C PHE A 640 1.70 -1.95 -29.69
N ASN A 641 1.26 -2.53 -30.80
CA ASN A 641 1.98 -2.53 -32.07
C ASN A 641 0.97 -2.45 -33.24
N ASN A 642 1.45 -2.54 -34.47
CA ASN A 642 0.60 -2.50 -35.68
C ASN A 642 -0.38 -3.68 -35.81
N LYS A 643 -0.29 -4.70 -34.95
CA LYS A 643 -1.25 -5.83 -34.87
C LYS A 643 -2.31 -5.65 -33.78
N GLY A 644 -2.17 -4.66 -32.90
CA GLY A 644 -3.05 -4.39 -31.76
C GLY A 644 -2.34 -4.57 -30.42
N ILE A 645 -3.08 -4.99 -29.39
CA ILE A 645 -2.53 -5.22 -28.05
C ILE A 645 -1.72 -6.53 -28.00
N LYS A 646 -0.45 -6.43 -27.59
CA LYS A 646 0.36 -7.60 -27.21
C LYS A 646 0.10 -7.98 -25.75
N SER A 647 -0.41 -9.19 -25.54
CA SER A 647 -0.71 -9.70 -24.20
C SER A 647 0.55 -9.92 -23.35
N LYS A 648 0.57 -9.33 -22.15
CA LYS A 648 1.60 -9.54 -21.11
C LYS A 648 1.26 -10.67 -20.13
N ILE A 649 0.15 -11.39 -20.34
CA ILE A 649 -0.40 -12.30 -19.34
C ILE A 649 0.61 -13.41 -18.97
N ASN A 650 1.36 -13.94 -19.93
CA ASN A 650 2.37 -14.96 -19.67
C ASN A 650 3.51 -14.41 -18.79
N THR A 651 4.08 -13.26 -19.14
CA THR A 651 5.11 -12.57 -18.33
C THR A 651 4.60 -12.25 -16.92
N ILE A 652 3.32 -11.87 -16.77
CA ILE A 652 2.71 -11.62 -15.46
C ILE A 652 2.54 -12.94 -14.68
N SER A 653 2.15 -14.02 -15.34
CA SER A 653 2.04 -15.36 -14.76
C SER A 653 3.37 -15.85 -14.19
N ASP A 654 4.46 -15.68 -14.94
CA ASP A 654 5.80 -16.06 -14.49
C ASP A 654 6.28 -15.20 -13.32
N ASN A 655 6.03 -13.89 -13.38
CA ASN A 655 6.29 -12.97 -12.27
C ASN A 655 5.49 -13.32 -11.01
N ILE A 656 4.24 -13.78 -11.16
CA ILE A 656 3.44 -14.29 -10.04
C ILE A 656 4.09 -15.55 -9.48
N ARG A 657 4.46 -16.52 -10.32
CA ARG A 657 5.11 -17.76 -9.86
C ARG A 657 6.38 -17.48 -9.07
N ALA A 658 7.26 -16.64 -9.59
CA ALA A 658 8.50 -16.23 -8.92
C ALA A 658 8.22 -15.59 -7.54
N LYS A 659 7.26 -14.65 -7.46
CA LYS A 659 6.86 -14.02 -6.20
C LYS A 659 6.30 -15.01 -5.19
N LEU A 660 5.44 -15.94 -5.62
CA LEU A 660 4.86 -16.95 -4.71
C LEU A 660 5.95 -17.83 -4.09
N VAL A 661 6.98 -18.20 -4.85
CA VAL A 661 8.16 -18.93 -4.34
C VAL A 661 8.89 -18.09 -3.29
N THR A 662 9.24 -16.84 -3.60
CA THR A 662 9.91 -15.93 -2.65
C THR A 662 9.08 -15.69 -1.38
N TRP A 663 7.76 -15.64 -1.50
CA TRP A 663 6.86 -15.36 -0.39
C TRP A 663 6.54 -16.57 0.49
N ASN A 664 6.97 -17.78 0.13
CA ASN A 664 6.61 -19.01 0.84
C ASN A 664 7.04 -18.98 2.33
N SER A 665 8.11 -18.25 2.65
CA SER A 665 8.62 -18.04 4.02
C SER A 665 7.94 -16.89 4.79
N THR A 666 7.06 -16.10 4.16
CA THR A 666 6.57 -14.83 4.72
C THR A 666 5.35 -14.98 5.62
N SER A 667 4.53 -16.01 5.42
CA SER A 667 3.32 -16.28 6.21
C SER A 667 3.26 -17.73 6.64
N SER A 668 2.90 -17.94 7.91
CA SER A 668 2.77 -19.28 8.49
C SER A 668 1.36 -19.86 8.32
N THR A 669 0.33 -19.00 8.20
CA THR A 669 -1.07 -19.47 8.07
C THR A 669 -1.56 -19.50 6.62
N TYR A 670 -2.51 -20.39 6.30
CA TYR A 670 -3.13 -20.39 4.96
C TYR A 670 -3.88 -19.09 4.69
N MET A 671 -4.48 -18.48 5.72
CA MET A 671 -5.30 -17.28 5.55
C MET A 671 -4.41 -16.08 5.20
N GLY A 672 -3.26 -15.95 5.85
CA GLY A 672 -2.24 -14.96 5.48
C GLY A 672 -1.76 -15.15 4.04
N ARG A 673 -1.50 -16.39 3.62
CA ARG A 673 -1.11 -16.71 2.24
C ARG A 673 -2.24 -16.46 1.23
N LEU A 674 -3.48 -16.80 1.55
CA LEU A 674 -4.66 -16.52 0.72
C LEU A 674 -4.85 -15.01 0.51
N ILE A 675 -4.70 -14.24 1.58
CA ILE A 675 -4.71 -12.78 1.54
C ILE A 675 -3.59 -12.28 0.62
N MET A 676 -2.37 -12.81 0.75
CA MET A 676 -1.23 -12.41 -0.08
C MET A 676 -1.46 -12.74 -1.55
N ALA A 677 -1.95 -13.95 -1.83
CA ALA A 677 -2.30 -14.42 -3.16
C ALA A 677 -3.35 -13.51 -3.83
N LYS A 678 -4.44 -13.19 -3.14
CA LYS A 678 -5.50 -12.33 -3.70
C LYS A 678 -5.07 -10.87 -3.84
N THR A 679 -4.36 -10.33 -2.85
CA THR A 679 -4.07 -8.89 -2.75
C THR A 679 -2.85 -8.47 -3.57
N TYR A 680 -1.86 -9.34 -3.73
CA TYR A 680 -0.57 -9.01 -4.36
C TYR A 680 -0.22 -9.86 -5.58
N ALA A 681 -0.67 -11.13 -5.65
CA ALA A 681 -0.43 -11.96 -6.83
C ALA A 681 -1.53 -11.77 -7.88
N LEU A 682 -2.76 -12.22 -7.61
CA LEU A 682 -3.88 -12.20 -8.56
C LEU A 682 -4.31 -10.77 -8.96
N SER A 683 -4.08 -9.78 -8.12
CA SER A 683 -4.31 -8.37 -8.45
C SER A 683 -3.50 -7.88 -9.65
N GLN A 684 -2.35 -8.51 -9.95
CA GLN A 684 -1.52 -8.16 -11.11
C GLN A 684 -2.18 -8.57 -12.43
N LEU A 685 -3.01 -9.62 -12.43
CA LEU A 685 -3.76 -10.05 -13.62
C LEU A 685 -4.97 -9.16 -13.87
N THR A 686 -5.64 -8.72 -12.79
CA THR A 686 -6.95 -8.04 -12.85
C THR A 686 -6.97 -6.86 -13.82
N PHE A 687 -5.88 -6.07 -13.88
CA PHE A 687 -5.79 -4.92 -14.78
C PHE A 687 -5.79 -5.33 -16.26
N HIS A 688 -5.09 -6.41 -16.62
CA HIS A 688 -4.95 -6.86 -18.00
C HIS A 688 -6.11 -7.74 -18.47
N THR A 689 -6.76 -8.48 -17.57
CA THR A 689 -7.82 -9.44 -17.89
C THR A 689 -9.16 -8.82 -18.27
N TYR A 690 -9.34 -7.49 -18.13
CA TYR A 690 -10.48 -6.80 -18.73
C TYR A 690 -10.46 -6.87 -20.27
N ILE A 691 -9.27 -6.99 -20.86
CA ILE A 691 -9.05 -6.88 -22.30
C ILE A 691 -8.41 -8.16 -22.84
N ASN A 692 -7.33 -8.63 -22.21
CA ASN A 692 -6.62 -9.84 -22.63
C ASN A 692 -7.27 -11.09 -22.05
N THR A 693 -7.37 -12.14 -22.88
CA THR A 693 -7.75 -13.49 -22.44
C THR A 693 -6.55 -14.21 -21.85
N THR A 694 -6.74 -14.90 -20.72
CA THR A 694 -5.68 -15.72 -20.11
C THR A 694 -5.70 -17.14 -20.70
N PRO A 695 -4.65 -17.63 -21.38
CA PRO A 695 -4.66 -18.99 -21.93
C PRO A 695 -4.46 -20.09 -20.88
N GLN A 696 -3.84 -19.77 -19.73
CA GLN A 696 -3.39 -20.75 -18.74
C GLN A 696 -4.03 -20.61 -17.35
N HIS A 697 -5.36 -20.38 -17.25
CA HIS A 697 -6.05 -20.20 -15.95
C HIS A 697 -5.68 -21.31 -14.95
N ASN A 698 -5.71 -22.57 -15.38
CA ASN A 698 -5.44 -23.74 -14.55
C ASN A 698 -4.03 -23.73 -13.94
N SER A 699 -3.01 -23.33 -14.71
CA SER A 699 -1.62 -23.28 -14.24
C SER A 699 -1.47 -22.24 -13.12
N ILE A 700 -2.07 -21.06 -13.29
CA ILE A 700 -2.04 -19.98 -12.31
C ILE A 700 -2.81 -20.40 -11.05
N GLU A 701 -4.01 -20.96 -11.20
CA GLU A 701 -4.81 -21.46 -10.08
C GLU A 701 -4.05 -22.51 -9.27
N ASN A 702 -3.38 -23.45 -9.95
CA ASN A 702 -2.57 -24.47 -9.30
C ASN A 702 -1.39 -23.89 -8.50
N ASN A 703 -0.68 -22.89 -9.03
CA ASN A 703 0.41 -22.21 -8.31
C ASN A 703 -0.09 -21.46 -7.06
N ILE A 704 -1.26 -20.82 -7.17
CA ILE A 704 -1.90 -20.15 -6.04
C ILE A 704 -2.29 -21.16 -4.95
N VAL A 705 -2.82 -22.30 -5.34
CA VAL A 705 -3.25 -23.35 -4.41
C VAL A 705 -2.05 -23.96 -3.70
N LYS A 706 -1.00 -24.33 -4.43
CA LYS A 706 0.27 -24.82 -3.85
C LYS A 706 0.83 -23.84 -2.82
N PHE A 707 0.83 -22.55 -3.15
CA PHE A 707 1.27 -21.50 -2.23
C PHE A 707 0.40 -21.42 -0.98
N VAL A 708 -0.93 -21.32 -1.14
CA VAL A 708 -1.86 -21.15 -0.01
C VAL A 708 -1.79 -22.29 0.99
N PHE A 709 -1.70 -23.53 0.51
CA PHE A 709 -1.71 -24.72 1.38
C PHE A 709 -0.33 -25.19 1.83
N ASN A 710 0.75 -24.69 1.24
CA ASN A 710 2.13 -25.13 1.50
C ASN A 710 2.39 -26.62 1.21
N THR A 711 1.69 -27.22 0.23
CA THR A 711 1.79 -28.66 -0.05
C THR A 711 2.59 -28.94 -1.32
N LYS A 712 3.42 -30.00 -1.28
CA LYS A 712 4.02 -30.60 -2.50
C LYS A 712 2.99 -31.43 -3.30
N SER A 713 2.01 -32.04 -2.62
CA SER A 713 1.05 -32.99 -3.22
C SER A 713 -0.20 -32.35 -3.86
N LYS A 714 -0.87 -33.12 -4.74
CA LYS A 714 -2.14 -32.77 -5.39
C LYS A 714 -3.27 -32.60 -4.34
N ASN A 715 -3.67 -31.34 -4.13
CA ASN A 715 -5.02 -30.88 -3.76
C ASN A 715 -5.67 -31.43 -2.46
N SER A 716 -5.48 -30.76 -1.31
CA SER A 716 -6.24 -31.05 -0.07
C SER A 716 -7.74 -30.71 -0.13
N LEU A 717 -8.16 -29.86 -1.08
CA LEU A 717 -9.55 -29.46 -1.31
C LEU A 717 -9.88 -29.48 -2.81
N SER A 718 -11.11 -29.85 -3.18
CA SER A 718 -11.58 -29.72 -4.56
C SER A 718 -11.67 -28.25 -5.00
N LEU A 719 -11.58 -27.99 -6.32
CA LEU A 719 -11.67 -26.64 -6.88
C LEU A 719 -12.97 -25.93 -6.45
N GLN A 720 -14.10 -26.62 -6.57
CA GLN A 720 -15.42 -26.12 -6.17
C GLN A 720 -15.47 -25.68 -4.69
N ARG A 721 -14.89 -26.48 -3.78
CA ARG A 721 -14.85 -26.13 -2.35
C ARG A 721 -13.98 -24.90 -2.09
N ARG A 722 -12.84 -24.76 -2.76
CA ARG A 722 -11.97 -23.55 -2.61
C ARG A 722 -12.69 -22.27 -3.02
N GLN A 723 -13.55 -22.35 -4.04
CA GLN A 723 -14.29 -21.21 -4.59
C GLN A 723 -15.54 -20.86 -3.77
N ASN A 724 -16.03 -21.77 -2.92
CA ASN A 724 -17.22 -21.55 -2.11
C ASN A 724 -17.00 -20.49 -1.01
N ASN A 725 -18.11 -19.97 -0.48
CA ASN A 725 -18.12 -19.03 0.64
C ASN A 725 -17.56 -19.65 1.93
N TYR A 726 -16.94 -18.82 2.76
CA TYR A 726 -16.41 -19.24 4.07
C TYR A 726 -17.47 -19.86 4.98
N ILE A 727 -18.74 -19.48 4.86
CA ILE A 727 -19.80 -20.04 5.71
C ILE A 727 -20.04 -21.53 5.38
N ASN A 728 -19.72 -21.94 4.15
CA ASN A 728 -19.88 -23.31 3.65
C ASN A 728 -18.55 -24.10 3.62
N GLY A 729 -17.55 -23.66 4.37
CA GLY A 729 -16.22 -24.30 4.40
C GLY A 729 -15.33 -24.00 3.19
N GLY A 730 -15.66 -22.98 2.39
CA GLY A 730 -14.82 -22.55 1.28
C GLY A 730 -13.86 -21.41 1.60
N LEU A 731 -13.03 -21.02 0.63
CA LEU A 731 -12.00 -19.99 0.80
C LEU A 731 -12.31 -18.68 0.07
N ASN A 732 -13.43 -18.57 -0.65
CA ASN A 732 -13.68 -17.47 -1.59
C ASN A 732 -12.49 -17.24 -2.54
N LEU A 733 -11.82 -18.32 -2.95
CA LEU A 733 -10.78 -18.23 -3.97
C LEU A 733 -11.44 -17.91 -5.30
N TRP A 734 -10.82 -17.06 -6.12
CA TRP A 734 -11.38 -16.72 -7.41
C TRP A 734 -11.35 -17.93 -8.35
N ASN A 735 -12.44 -18.14 -9.08
CA ASN A 735 -12.42 -18.85 -10.35
C ASN A 735 -11.92 -17.87 -11.41
N LEU A 736 -10.70 -18.04 -11.92
CA LEU A 736 -10.07 -17.03 -12.79
C LEU A 736 -10.79 -16.90 -14.12
N LYS A 737 -11.26 -18.02 -14.69
CA LYS A 737 -12.05 -18.02 -15.94
C LYS A 737 -13.35 -17.25 -15.77
N THR A 738 -14.11 -17.54 -14.71
CA THR A 738 -15.38 -16.84 -14.42
C THR A 738 -15.14 -15.37 -14.06
N ARG A 739 -14.03 -15.08 -13.36
CA ARG A 739 -13.66 -13.70 -13.00
C ARG A 739 -13.37 -12.86 -14.23
N GLU A 740 -12.66 -13.40 -15.22
CA GLU A 740 -12.37 -12.77 -16.50
C GLU A 740 -13.66 -12.55 -17.32
N LEU A 741 -14.51 -13.57 -17.41
CA LEU A 741 -15.82 -13.45 -18.05
C LEU A 741 -16.66 -12.34 -17.40
N ALA A 742 -16.69 -12.27 -16.07
CA ALA A 742 -17.40 -11.22 -15.35
C ALA A 742 -16.83 -9.81 -15.63
N GLN A 743 -15.53 -9.68 -15.87
CA GLN A 743 -14.93 -8.39 -16.27
C GLN A 743 -15.38 -7.97 -17.67
N LYS A 744 -15.40 -8.91 -18.61
CA LYS A 744 -15.87 -8.70 -19.98
C LYS A 744 -17.37 -8.38 -20.02
N ALA A 745 -18.18 -9.12 -19.26
CA ALA A 745 -19.61 -8.86 -19.09
C ALA A 745 -19.87 -7.48 -18.46
N TRP A 746 -19.09 -7.10 -17.44
CA TRP A 746 -19.18 -5.78 -16.82
C TRP A 746 -18.83 -4.63 -17.78
N LEU A 747 -17.85 -4.85 -18.66
CA LEU A 747 -17.49 -3.87 -19.68
C LEU A 747 -18.62 -3.69 -20.71
N PHE A 748 -19.34 -4.77 -21.04
CA PHE A 748 -20.53 -4.72 -21.89
C PHE A 748 -21.72 -4.03 -21.21
N GLU A 749 -21.98 -4.32 -19.93
CA GLU A 749 -22.97 -3.58 -19.11
C GLU A 749 -22.69 -2.08 -19.10
N ARG A 750 -21.41 -1.71 -19.00
CA ARG A 750 -20.99 -0.31 -19.06
C ARG A 750 -21.24 0.31 -20.43
N TYR A 751 -21.02 -0.44 -21.52
CA TYR A 751 -21.40 -0.01 -22.86
C TYR A 751 -22.91 0.25 -22.96
N LEU A 752 -23.75 -0.69 -22.48
CA LEU A 752 -25.21 -0.56 -22.48
C LEU A 752 -25.71 0.63 -21.65
N HIS A 753 -25.01 0.96 -20.56
CA HIS A 753 -25.32 2.12 -19.72
C HIS A 753 -24.93 3.44 -20.39
N GLN A 754 -23.77 3.49 -21.04
CA GLN A 754 -23.22 4.72 -21.58
C GLN A 754 -23.77 5.11 -22.96
N ARG A 755 -24.36 4.17 -23.73
CA ARG A 755 -24.99 4.49 -25.03
C ARG A 755 -26.13 5.52 -24.93
N VAL A 756 -26.79 5.62 -23.77
CA VAL A 756 -27.87 6.59 -23.49
C VAL A 756 -27.37 7.84 -22.73
N SER A 757 -26.07 7.97 -22.50
CA SER A 757 -25.47 9.09 -21.77
C SER A 757 -25.24 10.30 -22.67
N ASN A 758 -25.42 11.51 -22.13
CA ASN A 758 -25.10 12.76 -22.83
C ASN A 758 -23.59 12.91 -23.14
N THR A 759 -22.73 12.19 -22.42
CA THR A 759 -21.28 12.16 -22.65
C THR A 759 -20.79 10.71 -22.68
N PRO A 760 -20.96 9.98 -23.81
CA PRO A 760 -20.49 8.60 -23.92
C PRO A 760 -18.95 8.57 -23.98
N SER A 761 -18.37 7.44 -23.57
CA SER A 761 -16.93 7.21 -23.74
C SER A 761 -16.59 7.04 -25.23
N SER A 762 -15.35 7.32 -25.62
CA SER A 762 -14.90 7.28 -27.02
C SER A 762 -15.12 5.93 -27.72
N TYR A 763 -15.02 4.80 -27.01
CA TYR A 763 -15.18 3.47 -27.60
C TYR A 763 -16.64 3.08 -27.90
N ILE A 764 -17.63 3.76 -27.30
CA ILE A 764 -19.05 3.37 -27.39
C ILE A 764 -19.52 3.38 -28.85
N LYS A 765 -19.24 4.47 -29.56
CA LYS A 765 -19.64 4.63 -30.96
C LYS A 765 -18.92 3.67 -31.90
N LEU A 766 -17.64 3.40 -31.65
CA LEU A 766 -16.89 2.37 -32.40
C LEU A 766 -17.55 1.00 -32.28
N TRP A 767 -17.93 0.61 -31.06
CA TRP A 767 -18.61 -0.65 -30.83
C TRP A 767 -20.02 -0.67 -31.44
N GLU A 768 -20.76 0.44 -31.44
CA GLU A 768 -22.06 0.53 -32.11
C GLU A 768 -21.94 0.28 -33.62
N GLU A 769 -20.93 0.89 -34.27
CA GLU A 769 -20.66 0.67 -35.69
C GLU A 769 -20.22 -0.78 -35.97
N GLU A 770 -19.29 -1.32 -35.18
CA GLU A 770 -18.84 -2.71 -35.31
C GLU A 770 -19.99 -3.71 -35.11
N LEU A 771 -20.92 -3.45 -34.17
CA LEU A 771 -22.08 -4.28 -33.93
C LEU A 771 -23.12 -4.19 -35.06
N LYS A 772 -23.32 -3.00 -35.66
CA LYS A 772 -24.19 -2.82 -36.84
C LYS A 772 -23.64 -3.57 -38.05
N ASN A 773 -22.35 -3.41 -38.35
CA ASN A 773 -21.71 -4.06 -39.50
C ASN A 773 -21.73 -5.60 -39.39
N ASN A 774 -21.55 -6.13 -38.17
CA ASN A 774 -21.59 -7.58 -37.93
C ASN A 774 -22.98 -8.19 -38.07
N ASN A 775 -24.07 -7.46 -37.77
CA ASN A 775 -25.43 -7.98 -37.97
C ASN A 775 -25.80 -8.11 -39.46
N ASN A 776 -25.21 -7.31 -40.34
CA ASN A 776 -25.45 -7.37 -41.78
C ASN A 776 -24.72 -8.55 -42.45
N ASN A 777 -23.56 -8.95 -41.91
CA ASN A 777 -22.81 -10.11 -42.38
C ASN A 777 -23.34 -11.38 -41.70
N LYS A 778 -24.24 -12.14 -42.36
CA LYS A 778 -24.88 -13.35 -41.83
C LYS A 778 -23.92 -14.49 -41.41
N THR A 779 -22.63 -14.39 -41.73
CA THR A 779 -21.58 -15.33 -41.28
C THR A 779 -20.60 -14.64 -40.33
N THR A 780 -20.59 -15.04 -39.06
CA THR A 780 -19.57 -14.59 -38.11
C THR A 780 -18.24 -15.29 -38.41
N THR A 781 -17.26 -14.59 -38.97
CA THR A 781 -15.93 -15.15 -39.23
C THR A 781 -15.18 -15.44 -37.91
N LYS A 782 -14.24 -16.40 -37.91
CA LYS A 782 -13.33 -16.65 -36.75
C LYS A 782 -12.63 -15.37 -36.28
N GLN A 783 -12.35 -14.45 -37.19
CA GLN A 783 -11.71 -13.16 -36.91
C GLN A 783 -12.64 -12.21 -36.14
N ASN A 784 -13.94 -12.16 -36.46
CA ASN A 784 -14.93 -11.38 -35.70
C ASN A 784 -15.09 -11.88 -34.27
N GLN A 785 -14.98 -13.20 -34.05
CA GLN A 785 -15.05 -13.78 -32.70
C GLN A 785 -13.87 -13.38 -31.79
N LEU A 786 -12.74 -12.94 -32.38
CA LEU A 786 -11.58 -12.49 -31.63
C LEU A 786 -11.71 -11.03 -31.17
N GLN A 787 -12.66 -10.25 -31.70
CA GLN A 787 -12.83 -8.84 -31.35
C GLN A 787 -13.34 -8.67 -29.91
N LEU A 788 -12.83 -7.65 -29.21
CA LEU A 788 -13.11 -7.44 -27.79
C LEU A 788 -14.60 -7.20 -27.50
N HIS A 789 -15.29 -6.40 -28.32
CA HIS A 789 -16.73 -6.14 -28.13
C HIS A 789 -17.55 -7.43 -28.20
N TRP A 790 -17.18 -8.35 -29.11
CA TRP A 790 -17.86 -9.63 -29.26
C TRP A 790 -17.57 -10.54 -28.07
N GLN A 791 -16.31 -10.62 -27.62
CA GLN A 791 -15.97 -11.35 -26.39
C GLN A 791 -16.73 -10.81 -25.17
N CYS A 792 -16.93 -9.50 -25.08
CA CYS A 792 -17.69 -8.85 -24.02
C CYS A 792 -19.19 -9.17 -24.12
N LYS A 793 -19.77 -9.11 -25.33
CA LYS A 793 -21.15 -9.50 -25.59
C LYS A 793 -21.40 -10.97 -25.25
N GLN A 794 -20.51 -11.87 -25.67
CA GLN A 794 -20.61 -13.31 -25.36
C GLN A 794 -20.45 -13.63 -23.88
N ALA A 795 -19.63 -12.87 -23.15
CA ALA A 795 -19.56 -13.01 -21.71
C ALA A 795 -20.84 -12.49 -21.03
N TRP A 796 -21.44 -11.43 -21.57
CA TRP A 796 -22.68 -10.84 -21.08
C TRP A 796 -23.90 -11.73 -21.31
N THR A 797 -24.02 -12.41 -22.46
CA THR A 797 -25.12 -13.36 -22.74
C THR A 797 -25.13 -14.57 -21.81
N GLN A 798 -24.01 -14.86 -21.13
CA GLN A 798 -23.94 -15.93 -20.13
C GLN A 798 -24.55 -15.55 -18.76
N LEU A 799 -25.01 -14.31 -18.59
CA LEU A 799 -25.76 -13.91 -17.40
C LEU A 799 -27.19 -14.46 -17.48
N LYS A 800 -27.66 -15.21 -16.48
CA LYS A 800 -29.07 -15.71 -16.39
C LYS A 800 -30.11 -14.60 -16.44
N THR A 801 -29.77 -13.46 -15.83
CA THR A 801 -30.48 -12.20 -15.96
C THR A 801 -29.53 -11.24 -16.68
N PRO A 802 -29.50 -11.20 -18.01
CA PRO A 802 -29.16 -9.93 -18.63
C PRO A 802 -30.24 -8.99 -18.08
N GLN A 803 -29.86 -8.01 -17.26
CA GLN A 803 -30.85 -7.01 -16.88
C GLN A 803 -31.24 -6.38 -18.23
N ASN A 804 -32.41 -6.75 -18.74
CA ASN A 804 -32.88 -6.31 -20.05
C ASN A 804 -34.42 -6.29 -20.06
N LYS A 805 -35.01 -6.01 -18.88
CA LYS A 805 -36.39 -5.58 -18.77
C LYS A 805 -36.37 -4.09 -18.45
N GLN A 806 -36.59 -3.31 -19.50
CA GLN A 806 -37.02 -1.91 -19.59
C GLN A 806 -37.22 -1.19 -18.23
N THR A 807 -36.42 -0.14 -18.02
CA THR A 807 -36.65 1.09 -17.22
C THR A 807 -35.31 1.53 -16.59
N HIS A 808 -35.01 2.83 -16.65
CA HIS A 808 -33.78 3.52 -16.27
C HIS A 808 -32.79 2.77 -15.34
N TYR A 809 -31.63 2.39 -15.86
CA TYR A 809 -30.48 2.04 -15.02
C TYR A 809 -29.96 3.29 -14.29
N GLU A 810 -30.46 3.55 -13.08
CA GLU A 810 -29.87 4.61 -12.26
C GLU A 810 -28.40 4.30 -11.91
N HIS A 811 -28.04 3.00 -11.78
CA HIS A 811 -26.71 2.59 -11.30
C HIS A 811 -26.12 1.37 -12.03
N LEU A 812 -24.91 1.54 -12.57
CA LEU A 812 -24.08 0.46 -13.11
C LEU A 812 -23.82 -0.61 -12.01
N PRO A 813 -24.07 -1.91 -12.27
CA PRO A 813 -23.77 -2.96 -11.31
C PRO A 813 -22.27 -3.01 -10.97
N LYS A 814 -21.97 -3.33 -9.71
CA LYS A 814 -20.58 -3.58 -9.29
C LYS A 814 -20.10 -4.90 -9.89
N LEU A 815 -18.89 -4.93 -10.42
CA LEU A 815 -18.23 -6.14 -10.95
C LEU A 815 -18.30 -7.36 -10.00
N LYS A 816 -18.25 -7.12 -8.68
CA LYS A 816 -18.39 -8.19 -7.68
C LYS A 816 -19.74 -8.92 -7.80
N LYS A 817 -20.83 -8.17 -8.01
CA LYS A 817 -22.18 -8.72 -8.15
C LYS A 817 -22.28 -9.58 -9.42
N ILE A 818 -21.82 -9.05 -10.56
CA ILE A 818 -21.76 -9.80 -11.82
C ILE A 818 -20.99 -11.11 -11.67
N TYR A 819 -19.83 -11.09 -11.00
CA TYR A 819 -19.06 -12.30 -10.74
C TYR A 819 -19.83 -13.33 -9.89
N GLU A 820 -20.53 -12.89 -8.84
CA GLU A 820 -21.35 -13.76 -7.98
C GLU A 820 -22.53 -14.37 -8.75
N ASP A 821 -23.19 -13.59 -9.61
CA ASP A 821 -24.30 -14.03 -10.45
C ASP A 821 -23.82 -15.06 -11.51
N MET A 822 -22.65 -14.84 -12.12
CA MET A 822 -22.05 -15.79 -13.07
C MET A 822 -21.63 -17.10 -12.39
N MET A 823 -21.02 -17.03 -11.19
CA MET A 823 -20.65 -18.23 -10.44
C MET A 823 -21.88 -19.08 -10.09
N THR A 824 -22.98 -18.44 -9.69
CA THR A 824 -24.26 -19.11 -9.38
C THR A 824 -24.91 -19.71 -10.63
N THR A 825 -24.74 -19.05 -11.78
CA THR A 825 -25.22 -19.53 -13.08
C THR A 825 -24.47 -20.76 -13.56
N GLN A 826 -23.13 -20.70 -13.55
CA GLN A 826 -22.26 -21.76 -14.06
C GLN A 826 -22.12 -22.94 -13.09
N SER A 827 -22.42 -22.73 -11.81
CA SER A 827 -22.38 -23.76 -10.78
C SER A 827 -23.54 -23.54 -9.81
N PRO A 828 -24.72 -24.15 -10.03
CA PRO A 828 -25.88 -23.99 -9.14
C PRO A 828 -25.61 -24.45 -7.69
N GLU A 829 -24.65 -25.34 -7.51
CA GLU A 829 -24.14 -25.80 -6.21
C GLU A 829 -23.18 -24.78 -5.54
N HIS A 830 -22.81 -23.71 -6.23
CA HIS A 830 -22.03 -22.62 -5.65
C HIS A 830 -22.80 -22.02 -4.48
N ASN A 831 -22.10 -21.74 -3.38
CA ASN A 831 -22.72 -21.26 -2.13
C ASN A 831 -23.67 -22.25 -1.42
N LYS A 832 -23.71 -23.53 -1.82
CA LYS A 832 -24.30 -24.61 -1.02
C LYS A 832 -23.23 -25.35 -0.21
N PHE A 833 -23.60 -25.86 0.97
CA PHE A 833 -22.71 -26.70 1.78
C PHE A 833 -22.92 -28.17 1.43
N ILE A 834 -21.91 -28.81 0.85
CA ILE A 834 -21.89 -30.25 0.52
C ILE A 834 -20.77 -30.90 1.36
N PRO A 835 -21.08 -31.67 2.41
CA PRO A 835 -20.07 -32.31 3.25
C PRO A 835 -19.45 -33.54 2.57
N THR A 836 -18.14 -33.71 2.68
CA THR A 836 -17.44 -34.95 2.29
C THR A 836 -17.75 -36.10 3.26
N PRO A 837 -17.47 -37.38 2.91
CA PRO A 837 -17.64 -38.50 3.84
C PRO A 837 -16.97 -38.27 5.21
N GLY A 838 -15.73 -37.79 5.22
CA GLY A 838 -15.03 -37.44 6.46
C GLY A 838 -15.61 -36.23 7.21
N GLN A 839 -16.30 -35.31 6.51
CA GLN A 839 -17.02 -34.22 7.19
C GLN A 839 -18.34 -34.71 7.78
N LYS A 840 -19.05 -35.61 7.08
CA LYS A 840 -20.23 -36.29 7.62
C LYS A 840 -19.90 -37.05 8.90
N GLU A 841 -18.75 -37.73 8.94
CA GLU A 841 -18.25 -38.39 10.15
C GLU A 841 -18.12 -37.42 11.34
N ILE A 842 -17.47 -36.26 11.14
CA ILE A 842 -17.37 -35.22 12.18
C ILE A 842 -18.76 -34.73 12.58
N MET A 843 -19.65 -34.48 11.61
CA MET A 843 -21.02 -34.02 11.84
C MET A 843 -21.84 -34.99 12.69
N THR A 844 -21.71 -36.30 12.44
CA THR A 844 -22.33 -37.36 13.25
C THR A 844 -21.76 -37.34 14.67
N LYS A 845 -20.43 -37.28 14.83
CA LYS A 845 -19.77 -37.28 16.15
C LYS A 845 -20.14 -36.07 17.01
N ILE A 846 -20.31 -34.90 16.40
CA ILE A 846 -20.76 -33.68 17.10
C ILE A 846 -22.29 -33.59 17.20
N ASN A 847 -23.07 -34.49 16.60
CA ASN A 847 -24.52 -34.40 16.52
C ASN A 847 -25.02 -33.03 15.98
N SER A 848 -24.51 -32.61 14.81
CA SER A 848 -24.91 -31.35 14.17
C SER A 848 -25.13 -31.51 12.67
N LYS A 849 -26.16 -30.84 12.14
CA LYS A 849 -26.42 -30.74 10.70
C LYS A 849 -25.41 -29.84 9.97
N HIS A 850 -24.61 -29.07 10.70
CA HIS A 850 -23.64 -28.12 10.13
C HIS A 850 -22.30 -28.10 10.87
N LEU A 851 -21.23 -27.89 10.12
CA LEU A 851 -19.89 -27.63 10.68
C LEU A 851 -19.75 -26.14 11.06
N PRO A 852 -18.99 -25.80 12.13
CA PRO A 852 -18.94 -24.46 12.72
C PRO A 852 -18.00 -23.47 11.97
N PHE A 853 -18.07 -23.42 10.64
CA PHE A 853 -17.16 -22.58 9.83
C PHE A 853 -17.34 -21.08 10.10
N LYS A 854 -18.58 -20.63 10.35
CA LYS A 854 -18.91 -19.23 10.64
C LYS A 854 -18.26 -18.78 11.95
N GLU A 855 -18.24 -19.66 12.94
CA GLU A 855 -17.65 -19.47 14.27
C GLU A 855 -16.13 -19.49 14.16
N ILE A 856 -15.55 -20.48 13.48
CA ILE A 856 -14.09 -20.59 13.27
C ILE A 856 -13.55 -19.32 12.61
N LYS A 857 -14.23 -18.77 11.60
CA LYS A 857 -13.80 -17.53 10.92
C LYS A 857 -13.63 -16.34 11.86
N LYS A 858 -14.40 -16.28 12.96
CA LYS A 858 -14.38 -15.19 13.94
C LYS A 858 -13.25 -15.31 14.97
N ILE A 859 -12.57 -16.44 15.04
CA ILE A 859 -11.45 -16.67 15.97
C ILE A 859 -10.31 -15.69 15.67
N ILE A 860 -9.74 -15.12 16.72
CA ILE A 860 -8.68 -14.11 16.67
C ILE A 860 -7.30 -14.76 16.61
N ASN A 861 -7.07 -15.82 17.39
CA ASN A 861 -5.83 -16.60 17.31
C ASN A 861 -5.69 -17.20 15.89
N MET A 862 -4.72 -16.70 15.12
CA MET A 862 -4.62 -17.04 13.69
C MET A 862 -4.18 -18.48 13.44
N LYS A 863 -3.21 -18.98 14.22
CA LYS A 863 -2.67 -20.34 14.06
C LYS A 863 -3.67 -21.39 14.50
N GLY A 864 -4.29 -21.19 15.65
CA GLY A 864 -5.36 -22.04 16.15
C GLY A 864 -6.58 -22.05 15.25
N ARG A 865 -6.98 -20.87 14.74
CA ARG A 865 -8.04 -20.79 13.71
C ARG A 865 -7.68 -21.58 12.46
N ASP A 866 -6.43 -21.46 11.98
CA ASP A 866 -5.94 -22.22 10.83
C ASP A 866 -6.09 -23.72 11.07
N LEU A 867 -5.61 -24.21 12.21
CA LEU A 867 -5.67 -25.63 12.57
C LEU A 867 -7.11 -26.15 12.70
N LEU A 868 -7.99 -25.44 13.42
CA LEU A 868 -9.42 -25.81 13.50
C LEU A 868 -10.08 -25.83 12.13
N TRP A 869 -9.75 -24.87 11.27
CA TRP A 869 -10.25 -24.83 9.91
C TRP A 869 -9.76 -26.02 9.08
N ARG A 870 -8.47 -26.36 9.13
CA ARG A 870 -7.92 -27.53 8.43
C ARG A 870 -8.48 -28.84 8.97
N TYR A 871 -8.67 -28.96 10.28
CA TYR A 871 -9.27 -30.13 10.92
C TYR A 871 -10.71 -30.34 10.41
N THR A 872 -11.57 -29.31 10.51
CA THR A 872 -12.97 -29.38 10.06
C THR A 872 -13.12 -29.57 8.54
N LEU A 873 -12.12 -29.18 7.76
CA LEU A 873 -12.07 -29.47 6.33
C LEU A 873 -11.54 -30.86 5.97
N LYS A 874 -11.00 -31.62 6.94
CA LYS A 874 -10.18 -32.83 6.73
C LYS A 874 -9.01 -32.55 5.76
N ALA A 875 -8.34 -31.41 5.96
CA ALA A 875 -7.28 -30.87 5.11
C ALA A 875 -5.96 -30.61 5.86
N LEU A 876 -5.79 -31.19 7.06
CA LEU A 876 -4.48 -31.27 7.70
C LEU A 876 -3.54 -32.11 6.82
N PRO A 877 -2.21 -31.89 6.88
CA PRO A 877 -1.24 -32.76 6.21
C PRO A 877 -1.55 -34.23 6.56
N LYS A 878 -1.71 -35.08 5.55
CA LYS A 878 -1.92 -36.52 5.77
C LYS A 878 -0.65 -37.12 6.35
N ILE A 879 -0.81 -37.86 7.44
CA ILE A 879 0.22 -38.70 8.04
C ILE A 879 -0.18 -40.13 7.64
N TYR A 880 0.62 -40.79 6.82
CA TYR A 880 0.34 -42.16 6.37
C TYR A 880 0.95 -43.13 7.37
N ASN A 881 0.14 -44.00 7.97
CA ASN A 881 0.57 -45.21 8.70
C ASN A 881 1.75 -45.01 9.66
N MET A 882 1.90 -43.82 10.25
CA MET A 882 2.92 -43.56 11.25
C MET A 882 2.28 -43.73 12.63
N PRO A 883 2.90 -44.50 13.53
CA PRO A 883 2.49 -44.51 14.92
C PRO A 883 2.80 -43.16 15.56
N CYS A 884 1.94 -42.72 16.47
CA CYS A 884 2.16 -41.55 17.29
C CYS A 884 3.44 -41.76 18.11
N GLN A 885 4.45 -40.92 17.89
CA GLN A 885 5.76 -41.00 18.58
C GLN A 885 5.68 -40.97 20.11
N GLN A 886 4.55 -40.56 20.67
CA GLN A 886 4.36 -40.51 22.13
C GLN A 886 3.66 -41.72 22.74
N CYS A 887 2.80 -42.42 22.01
CA CYS A 887 1.95 -43.47 22.59
C CYS A 887 1.82 -44.74 21.73
N GLY A 888 2.41 -44.77 20.53
CA GLY A 888 2.45 -45.92 19.65
C GLY A 888 1.19 -46.18 18.81
N GLU A 889 0.05 -45.56 19.14
CA GLU A 889 -1.20 -45.73 18.38
C GLU A 889 -1.18 -45.05 17.00
N ASP A 890 -2.07 -45.43 16.09
CA ASP A 890 -2.19 -44.82 14.76
C ASP A 890 -2.39 -43.29 14.83
N GLU A 891 -1.47 -42.54 14.23
CA GLU A 891 -1.51 -41.07 14.27
C GLU A 891 -2.53 -40.50 13.27
N THR A 892 -3.80 -40.55 13.64
CA THR A 892 -4.88 -39.84 12.93
C THR A 892 -5.00 -38.38 13.38
N SER A 893 -5.63 -37.52 12.56
CA SER A 893 -5.92 -36.14 12.99
C SER A 893 -6.79 -36.07 14.24
N GLU A 894 -7.66 -37.05 14.44
CA GLU A 894 -8.49 -37.14 15.65
C GLU A 894 -7.65 -37.60 16.84
N HIS A 895 -6.77 -38.59 16.64
CA HIS A 895 -5.82 -39.01 17.65
C HIS A 895 -4.99 -37.84 18.18
N ILE A 896 -4.39 -37.05 17.28
CA ILE A 896 -3.55 -35.89 17.65
C ILE A 896 -4.28 -34.91 18.58
N PHE A 897 -5.55 -34.58 18.31
CA PHE A 897 -6.24 -33.53 19.07
C PHE A 897 -7.10 -34.06 20.23
N PHE A 898 -7.55 -35.31 20.17
CA PHE A 898 -8.61 -35.82 21.04
C PHE A 898 -8.35 -37.18 21.68
N ASN A 899 -7.53 -38.06 21.10
CA ASN A 899 -7.38 -39.43 21.63
C ASN A 899 -5.97 -39.75 22.15
N CYS A 900 -4.96 -38.92 21.89
CA CYS A 900 -3.58 -39.19 22.30
C CYS A 900 -3.42 -39.19 23.83
N LYS A 901 -3.23 -40.39 24.40
CA LYS A 901 -3.05 -40.62 25.85
C LYS A 901 -1.95 -39.76 26.47
N ALA A 902 -0.92 -39.43 25.69
CA ALA A 902 0.26 -38.69 26.16
C ALA A 902 -0.01 -37.26 26.64
N HIS A 903 -1.06 -36.60 26.13
CA HIS A 903 -1.36 -35.22 26.54
C HIS A 903 -2.83 -34.96 26.87
N ILE A 904 -3.74 -35.91 26.61
CA ILE A 904 -5.18 -35.68 26.74
C ILE A 904 -5.61 -35.29 28.15
N LYS A 905 -5.06 -35.94 29.19
CA LYS A 905 -5.35 -35.64 30.60
C LYS A 905 -4.91 -34.23 30.99
N ASN A 906 -3.66 -33.89 30.67
CA ASN A 906 -3.11 -32.53 30.86
C ASN A 906 -3.94 -31.46 30.11
N THR A 907 -4.38 -31.79 28.89
CA THR A 907 -5.20 -30.90 28.06
C THR A 907 -6.57 -30.66 28.70
N GLN A 908 -7.24 -31.71 29.16
CA GLN A 908 -8.54 -31.66 29.83
C GLN A 908 -8.48 -30.79 31.09
N GLU A 909 -7.46 -30.98 31.93
CA GLU A 909 -7.26 -30.21 33.16
C GLU A 909 -7.07 -28.72 32.87
N ILE A 910 -6.22 -28.37 31.90
CA ILE A 910 -5.96 -26.97 31.52
C ILE A 910 -7.21 -26.32 30.94
N PHE A 911 -7.93 -27.03 30.09
CA PHE A 911 -9.16 -26.55 29.47
C PHE A 911 -10.24 -26.26 30.52
N ASN A 912 -10.55 -27.22 31.39
CA ASN A 912 -11.56 -27.07 32.44
C ASN A 912 -11.19 -25.99 33.45
N TYR A 913 -9.93 -25.94 33.87
CA TYR A 913 -9.46 -24.87 34.76
C TYR A 913 -9.68 -23.49 34.13
N THR A 914 -9.29 -23.33 32.86
CA THR A 914 -9.37 -22.03 32.18
C THR A 914 -10.82 -21.62 31.91
N LEU A 915 -11.71 -22.58 31.60
CA LEU A 915 -13.15 -22.34 31.47
C LEU A 915 -13.77 -21.90 32.80
N THR A 916 -13.52 -22.65 33.87
CA THR A 916 -14.06 -22.36 35.20
C THR A 916 -13.63 -20.98 35.67
N LYS A 917 -12.33 -20.65 35.55
CA LYS A 917 -11.82 -19.32 35.88
C LYS A 917 -12.34 -18.22 34.95
N SER A 918 -12.82 -18.57 33.77
CA SER A 918 -13.47 -17.63 32.85
C SER A 918 -15.00 -17.54 33.05
N GLY A 919 -15.57 -18.21 34.06
CA GLY A 919 -17.01 -18.17 34.35
C GLY A 919 -17.85 -19.04 33.40
N HIS A 920 -17.25 -20.07 32.81
CA HIS A 920 -17.93 -21.02 31.92
C HIS A 920 -17.97 -22.42 32.52
N THR A 921 -19.00 -23.18 32.16
CA THR A 921 -19.16 -24.59 32.52
C THR A 921 -18.04 -25.44 31.91
N THR A 922 -17.57 -26.44 32.65
CA THR A 922 -16.58 -27.40 32.16
C THR A 922 -17.17 -28.30 31.08
N HIS A 923 -16.33 -28.72 30.13
CA HIS A 923 -16.72 -29.63 29.07
C HIS A 923 -15.65 -30.69 28.86
N THR A 924 -16.06 -31.92 28.53
CA THR A 924 -15.13 -32.99 28.16
C THR A 924 -14.41 -32.63 26.86
N TRP A 925 -13.09 -32.73 26.85
CA TRP A 925 -12.21 -32.49 25.73
C TRP A 925 -12.26 -33.67 24.78
N ASN A 926 -13.22 -33.63 23.86
CA ASN A 926 -13.39 -34.58 22.77
C ASN A 926 -13.93 -33.84 21.53
N VAL A 927 -14.19 -34.55 20.44
CA VAL A 927 -14.65 -33.95 19.17
C VAL A 927 -15.91 -33.07 19.34
N LYS A 928 -16.77 -33.34 20.33
CA LYS A 928 -18.01 -32.57 20.59
C LYS A 928 -17.73 -31.11 20.99
N ILE A 929 -16.52 -30.75 21.43
CA ILE A 929 -16.18 -29.35 21.76
C ILE A 929 -16.36 -28.40 20.56
N LEU A 930 -16.35 -28.92 19.33
CA LEU A 930 -16.58 -28.13 18.12
C LEU A 930 -18.00 -27.52 18.08
N ASN A 931 -18.97 -28.06 18.83
CA ASN A 931 -20.28 -27.45 19.02
C ASN A 931 -20.29 -26.28 20.00
N HIS A 932 -19.19 -25.97 20.70
CA HIS A 932 -19.12 -24.92 21.71
C HIS A 932 -18.37 -23.66 21.23
N LEU A 933 -18.27 -23.46 19.92
CA LEU A 933 -17.55 -22.32 19.31
C LEU A 933 -18.36 -21.02 19.21
N GLN A 934 -19.59 -20.97 19.74
CA GLN A 934 -20.47 -19.79 19.67
C GLN A 934 -19.99 -18.63 20.55
N ILE A 935 -19.31 -18.93 21.66
CA ILE A 935 -18.71 -17.94 22.56
C ILE A 935 -17.28 -17.68 22.09
N ALA A 936 -16.97 -16.44 21.70
CA ALA A 936 -15.68 -16.10 21.12
C ALA A 936 -14.49 -16.41 22.04
N LEU A 937 -14.60 -16.16 23.34
CA LEU A 937 -13.56 -16.51 24.33
C LEU A 937 -13.27 -18.02 24.32
N VAL A 938 -14.32 -18.85 24.43
CA VAL A 938 -14.22 -20.32 24.42
C VAL A 938 -13.63 -20.82 23.09
N ALA A 939 -14.10 -20.27 21.97
CA ALA A 939 -13.58 -20.61 20.64
C ALA A 939 -12.08 -20.30 20.50
N ASN A 940 -11.61 -19.17 21.07
CA ASN A 940 -10.19 -18.83 21.06
C ASN A 940 -9.37 -19.69 22.02
N LEU A 941 -9.92 -20.09 23.18
CA LEU A 941 -9.28 -21.05 24.08
C LEU A 941 -9.05 -22.39 23.37
N ILE A 942 -10.09 -22.95 22.74
CA ILE A 942 -9.98 -24.19 21.96
C ILE A 942 -8.93 -24.05 20.86
N ALA A 943 -8.95 -22.93 20.12
CA ALA A 943 -7.97 -22.65 19.07
C ALA A 943 -6.53 -22.58 19.60
N ILE A 944 -6.31 -21.92 20.74
CA ILE A 944 -4.99 -21.81 21.36
C ILE A 944 -4.48 -23.19 21.75
N ILE A 945 -5.32 -24.04 22.34
CA ILE A 945 -4.95 -25.41 22.72
C ILE A 945 -4.59 -26.23 21.47
N PHE A 946 -5.40 -26.16 20.40
CA PHE A 946 -5.07 -26.77 19.10
C PHE A 946 -3.68 -26.34 18.59
N ASP A 947 -3.37 -25.04 18.66
CA ASP A 947 -2.04 -24.51 18.29
C ASP A 947 -0.93 -25.09 19.16
N LYS A 948 -1.14 -25.21 20.48
CA LYS A 948 -0.13 -25.78 21.39
C LYS A 948 0.13 -27.25 21.13
N ILE A 949 -0.92 -28.06 20.97
CA ILE A 949 -0.80 -29.49 20.64
C ILE A 949 -0.01 -29.65 19.33
N TRP A 950 -0.45 -28.97 18.27
CA TRP A 950 0.16 -29.08 16.95
C TRP A 950 1.62 -28.61 16.92
N HIS A 951 1.92 -27.49 17.58
CA HIS A 951 3.27 -26.93 17.62
C HIS A 951 4.23 -27.85 18.37
N LYS A 952 3.80 -28.43 19.50
CA LYS A 952 4.64 -29.38 20.25
C LYS A 952 4.83 -30.69 19.51
N ARG A 953 3.78 -31.25 18.91
CA ARG A 953 3.87 -32.45 18.07
C ARG A 953 4.90 -32.29 16.95
N ASN A 954 4.93 -31.15 16.26
CA ASN A 954 5.92 -30.92 15.20
C ASN A 954 7.35 -30.70 15.72
N LYS A 955 7.53 -30.36 17.00
CA LYS A 955 8.86 -30.26 17.62
C LYS A 955 9.42 -31.62 18.04
N LEU A 956 8.57 -32.61 18.37
CA LEU A 956 9.01 -33.99 18.66
C LEU A 956 9.77 -34.61 17.48
N ILE A 957 9.36 -34.26 16.24
CA ILE A 957 10.07 -34.67 15.02
C ILE A 957 11.53 -34.17 14.97
N HIS A 958 11.90 -33.20 15.82
CA HIS A 958 13.19 -32.51 15.85
C HIS A 958 13.82 -32.45 17.27
N ASP A 959 13.71 -33.51 18.08
CA ASP A 959 14.43 -33.71 19.38
C ASP A 959 13.79 -33.21 20.70
N GLU A 960 12.46 -33.10 20.84
CA GLU A 960 11.80 -33.01 22.17
C GLU A 960 11.23 -34.39 22.60
N LYS A 961 11.22 -34.71 23.91
CA LYS A 961 10.72 -36.01 24.44
C LYS A 961 9.21 -36.05 24.76
N GLU A 962 8.56 -34.92 25.11
CA GLU A 962 7.14 -34.92 25.55
C GLU A 962 6.31 -33.65 25.20
N ILE A 963 5.03 -33.84 24.84
CA ILE A 963 4.02 -32.77 24.67
C ILE A 963 3.39 -32.38 26.02
N ILE A 964 4.06 -31.51 26.79
CA ILE A 964 3.44 -30.90 28.00
C ILE A 964 2.85 -29.53 27.68
N ILE A 965 1.53 -29.33 27.69
CA ILE A 965 0.96 -28.00 27.49
C ILE A 965 1.07 -27.22 28.80
N HIS A 966 1.61 -26.00 28.76
CA HIS A 966 1.72 -25.18 29.96
C HIS A 966 0.48 -24.27 30.12
N ARG A 967 -0.25 -24.45 31.22
CA ARG A 967 -1.44 -23.66 31.59
C ARG A 967 -1.22 -22.15 31.48
N GLN A 968 -0.12 -21.65 32.03
CA GLN A 968 0.20 -20.21 32.00
C GLN A 968 0.42 -19.69 30.58
N GLN A 969 0.94 -20.50 29.65
CA GLN A 969 1.08 -20.10 28.25
C GLN A 969 -0.28 -19.97 27.57
N VAL A 970 -1.20 -20.90 27.84
CA VAL A 970 -2.58 -20.86 27.31
C VAL A 970 -3.32 -19.62 27.81
N ILE A 971 -3.28 -19.36 29.11
CA ILE A 971 -3.91 -18.17 29.73
C ILE A 971 -3.33 -16.88 29.15
N ARG A 972 -2.00 -16.78 29.04
CA ARG A 972 -1.35 -15.59 28.45
C ARG A 972 -1.78 -15.33 27.02
N GLU A 973 -1.85 -16.36 26.18
CA GLU A 973 -2.31 -16.22 24.79
C GLU A 973 -3.80 -15.85 24.72
N LEU A 974 -4.64 -16.40 25.62
CA LEU A 974 -6.06 -16.08 25.68
C LEU A 974 -6.27 -14.59 26.03
N ILE A 975 -5.57 -14.10 27.04
CA ILE A 975 -5.58 -12.68 27.43
C ILE A 975 -5.13 -11.78 26.26
N LYS A 976 -4.08 -12.16 25.53
CA LYS A 976 -3.65 -11.42 24.33
C LYS A 976 -4.76 -11.37 23.27
N THR A 977 -5.47 -12.47 23.03
CA THR A 977 -6.59 -12.48 22.08
C THR A 977 -7.77 -11.62 22.53
N GLN A 978 -8.08 -11.63 23.83
CA GLN A 978 -9.14 -10.83 24.43
C GLN A 978 -8.85 -9.32 24.32
N ARG A 979 -7.60 -8.90 24.61
CA ARG A 979 -7.15 -7.52 24.40
C ARG A 979 -7.24 -7.11 22.93
N ALA A 980 -6.80 -7.97 22.01
CA ALA A 980 -6.92 -7.70 20.58
C ALA A 980 -8.39 -7.60 20.11
N ALA A 981 -9.31 -8.32 20.76
CA ALA A 981 -10.75 -8.20 20.52
C ALA A 981 -11.28 -6.84 21.02
N TRP A 982 -10.83 -6.40 22.19
CA TRP A 982 -11.19 -5.11 22.76
C TRP A 982 -10.71 -3.97 21.87
N ASP A 983 -9.46 -3.99 21.42
CA ASP A 983 -8.91 -2.96 20.53
C ASP A 983 -9.73 -2.80 19.24
N ARG A 984 -10.20 -3.93 18.65
CA ARG A 984 -11.07 -3.91 17.47
C ARG A 984 -12.44 -3.31 17.79
N THR A 985 -13.02 -3.67 18.93
CA THR A 985 -14.32 -3.15 19.38
C THR A 985 -14.22 -1.65 19.65
N GLN A 986 -13.19 -1.22 20.37
CA GLN A 986 -12.90 0.17 20.67
C GLN A 986 -12.66 0.99 19.39
N ALA A 987 -11.96 0.45 18.39
CA ALA A 987 -11.79 1.13 17.10
C ALA A 987 -13.13 1.37 16.37
N VAL A 988 -14.04 0.39 16.39
CA VAL A 988 -15.39 0.53 15.81
C VAL A 988 -16.22 1.53 16.60
N ILE A 989 -16.17 1.49 17.93
CA ILE A 989 -16.86 2.45 18.82
C ILE A 989 -16.34 3.86 18.57
N ASN A 990 -15.03 4.07 18.55
CA ASN A 990 -14.42 5.36 18.27
C ASN A 990 -14.84 5.90 16.90
N LYS A 991 -14.92 5.03 15.88
CA LYS A 991 -15.47 5.41 14.56
C LYS A 991 -16.94 5.80 14.65
N THR A 992 -17.75 5.06 15.41
CA THR A 992 -19.19 5.33 15.61
C THR A 992 -19.41 6.64 16.36
N LEU A 993 -18.64 6.91 17.42
CA LEU A 993 -18.65 8.18 18.15
C LEU A 993 -18.31 9.36 17.26
N ARG A 994 -17.32 9.21 16.36
CA ARG A 994 -17.01 10.22 15.35
C ARG A 994 -18.18 10.46 14.41
N ILE A 995 -18.88 9.41 13.97
CA ILE A 995 -20.08 9.55 13.12
C ILE A 995 -21.22 10.20 13.90
N LYS A 996 -21.44 9.81 15.16
CA LYS A 996 -22.47 10.36 16.05
C LYS A 996 -22.35 11.87 16.20
N SER A 997 -21.13 12.36 16.39
CA SER A 997 -20.88 13.81 16.48
C SER A 997 -21.27 14.61 15.22
N LYS A 998 -21.69 13.95 14.14
CA LYS A 998 -22.04 14.54 12.84
C LYS A 998 -23.53 14.42 12.50
N GLN A 999 -24.32 13.74 13.33
CA GLN A 999 -25.72 13.46 13.02
C GLN A 999 -26.68 14.31 13.84
N ARG A 1000 -27.88 14.54 13.30
CA ARG A 1000 -28.99 15.20 14.00
C ARG A 1000 -29.34 14.42 15.28
N PRO A 1001 -29.90 15.06 16.32
CA PRO A 1001 -30.20 14.42 17.61
C PRO A 1001 -30.95 13.07 17.49
N GLU A 1002 -31.91 12.96 16.58
CA GLU A 1002 -32.66 11.73 16.33
C GLU A 1002 -31.78 10.55 15.87
N GLU A 1003 -30.81 10.81 15.00
CA GLU A 1003 -29.86 9.80 14.52
C GLU A 1003 -28.76 9.49 15.56
N GLN A 1004 -28.47 10.42 16.47
CA GLN A 1004 -27.54 10.20 17.57
C GLN A 1004 -28.02 9.09 18.51
N ASN A 1005 -29.32 8.99 18.79
CA ASN A 1005 -29.92 7.93 19.60
C ASN A 1005 -29.74 6.54 18.98
N LYS A 1006 -29.87 6.43 17.65
CA LYS A 1006 -29.60 5.18 16.91
C LYS A 1006 -28.13 4.76 17.05
N LEU A 1007 -27.21 5.73 17.02
CA LEU A 1007 -25.77 5.47 17.15
C LEU A 1007 -25.36 5.14 18.58
N ASP A 1008 -26.02 5.71 19.59
CA ASP A 1008 -25.84 5.31 20.99
C ASP A 1008 -26.27 3.87 21.22
N SER A 1009 -27.43 3.51 20.70
CA SER A 1009 -27.91 2.13 20.72
C SER A 1009 -26.91 1.18 20.07
N LEU A 1010 -26.30 1.59 18.94
CA LEU A 1010 -25.24 0.81 18.29
C LEU A 1010 -23.99 0.63 19.18
N ILE A 1011 -23.57 1.67 19.89
CA ILE A 1011 -22.42 1.61 20.82
C ILE A 1011 -22.73 0.68 21.98
N SER A 1012 -23.89 0.83 22.63
CA SER A 1012 -24.34 -0.05 23.72
C SER A 1012 -24.42 -1.51 23.27
N LEU A 1013 -24.96 -1.78 22.07
CA LEU A 1013 -24.99 -3.13 21.49
C LEU A 1013 -23.59 -3.69 21.27
N LYS A 1014 -22.61 -2.88 20.85
CA LYS A 1014 -21.23 -3.33 20.67
C LYS A 1014 -20.53 -3.64 21.99
N LEU A 1015 -20.77 -2.84 23.03
CA LEU A 1015 -20.27 -3.10 24.37
C LEU A 1015 -20.88 -4.37 24.95
N LEU A 1016 -22.20 -4.55 24.82
CA LEU A 1016 -22.88 -5.79 25.23
C LEU A 1016 -22.33 -7.02 24.50
N GLN A 1017 -22.17 -6.90 23.19
CA GLN A 1017 -21.60 -7.96 22.37
C GLN A 1017 -20.19 -8.33 22.83
N PHE A 1018 -19.36 -7.33 23.17
CA PHE A 1018 -18.03 -7.58 23.72
C PHE A 1018 -18.11 -8.28 25.07
N SER A 1019 -18.92 -7.76 26.01
CA SER A 1019 -19.07 -8.33 27.35
C SER A 1019 -19.45 -9.80 27.29
N ARG A 1020 -20.52 -10.13 26.55
CA ARG A 1020 -21.03 -11.51 26.41
C ARG A 1020 -20.05 -12.47 25.72
N GLN A 1021 -19.18 -11.97 24.86
CA GLN A 1021 -18.35 -12.82 23.99
C GLN A 1021 -16.91 -12.96 24.50
N TRP A 1022 -16.43 -12.00 25.29
CA TRP A 1022 -15.03 -11.86 25.64
C TRP A 1022 -14.76 -11.55 27.10
N ASN A 1023 -15.61 -10.79 27.79
CA ASN A 1023 -15.29 -10.38 29.16
C ASN A 1023 -15.41 -11.58 30.11
N SER A 1024 -14.43 -11.75 31.00
CA SER A 1024 -14.38 -12.91 31.90
C SER A 1024 -13.72 -12.58 33.24
N PRO A 1025 -14.03 -13.32 34.32
CA PRO A 1025 -13.38 -13.16 35.62
C PRO A 1025 -11.86 -13.42 35.56
N LEU A 1026 -11.39 -14.28 34.65
CA LEU A 1026 -9.97 -14.55 34.45
C LEU A 1026 -9.18 -13.30 34.05
N HIS A 1027 -9.78 -12.43 33.23
CA HIS A 1027 -9.22 -11.12 32.89
C HIS A 1027 -10.36 -10.16 32.53
N ALA A 1028 -10.82 -9.39 33.51
CA ALA A 1028 -11.84 -8.38 33.28
C ALA A 1028 -11.26 -7.18 32.51
N ILE A 1029 -11.97 -6.73 31.47
CA ILE A 1029 -11.63 -5.50 30.76
C ILE A 1029 -12.54 -4.39 31.24
N GLU A 1030 -11.96 -3.43 31.98
CA GLU A 1030 -12.69 -2.28 32.47
C GLU A 1030 -13.11 -1.33 31.35
N LEU A 1031 -14.36 -0.87 31.41
CA LEU A 1031 -14.88 0.16 30.53
C LEU A 1031 -14.20 1.51 30.79
N PRO A 1032 -13.59 2.14 29.77
CA PRO A 1032 -13.13 3.51 29.87
C PRO A 1032 -14.23 4.46 30.37
N LYS A 1033 -13.89 5.39 31.27
CA LYS A 1033 -14.87 6.31 31.92
C LYS A 1033 -15.87 6.95 30.95
N HIS A 1034 -15.41 7.41 29.79
CA HIS A 1034 -16.25 8.07 28.78
C HIS A 1034 -17.27 7.15 28.08
N LEU A 1035 -17.12 5.82 28.18
CA LEU A 1035 -18.06 4.83 27.64
C LEU A 1035 -19.04 4.32 28.68
N LYS A 1036 -18.82 4.59 29.99
CA LYS A 1036 -19.70 4.11 31.07
C LYS A 1036 -21.15 4.56 30.90
N LYS A 1037 -21.38 5.75 30.31
CA LYS A 1037 -22.73 6.25 30.00
C LYS A 1037 -23.53 5.39 29.01
N TYR A 1038 -22.85 4.58 28.19
CA TYR A 1038 -23.50 3.65 27.26
C TYR A 1038 -23.81 2.30 27.90
N ASN A 1039 -23.49 2.13 29.18
CA ASN A 1039 -23.67 0.89 29.92
C ASN A 1039 -25.04 0.82 30.65
N ASN A 1040 -25.94 1.79 30.50
CA ASN A 1040 -27.16 1.88 31.31
C ASN A 1040 -28.14 0.70 31.14
N SER A 1041 -28.06 -0.07 30.06
CA SER A 1041 -28.81 -1.34 29.88
C SER A 1041 -28.03 -2.60 30.26
N LEU A 1042 -26.80 -2.40 30.74
CA LEU A 1042 -25.66 -3.29 31.00
C LEU A 1042 -25.53 -3.92 32.39
N SER A 1043 -26.56 -4.52 33.01
CA SER A 1043 -26.35 -5.18 34.33
C SER A 1043 -25.25 -6.27 34.31
N THR A 1044 -24.87 -6.74 33.12
CA THR A 1044 -23.89 -7.82 32.89
C THR A 1044 -22.51 -7.37 32.40
N PHE A 1045 -22.13 -6.09 32.45
CA PHE A 1045 -20.71 -5.74 32.37
C PHE A 1045 -20.14 -5.97 33.77
N TYR A 1046 -19.80 -7.24 34.08
CA TYR A 1046 -19.36 -7.72 35.40
C TYR A 1046 -18.74 -6.58 36.25
N LYS A 1047 -19.53 -6.10 37.22
CA LYS A 1047 -19.00 -5.64 38.50
C LYS A 1047 -18.23 -6.79 39.14
#